data_AF-A0A9W4U6Y4-F1
#
_entry.id   AF-A0A9W4U6Y4-F1
#
_cell.length_a   1.000
_cell.length_b   1.000
_cell.length_c   1.000
_cell.angle_alpha   90.00
_cell.angle_beta   90.00
_cell.angle_gamma   90.00
#
_symmetry.space_group_name_H-M   'P 1'
#
loop_
_entity.id
_entity.type
_entity.pdbx_description
1 polymer ?
#
loop_
_entity_poly.entity_id
_entity_poly.type
_entity_poly.pdbx_seq_one_letter_code
_entity_poly.pdbx_strand_id
1 'polypeptide(L)'
;MKKDCRCTAEHACLSPTVIAPTICKTVIFSMRFLVPLIAGLISVAHSAPVLPPNITPRADPSLTGYLGVFFLGDKPSVYFYLSNGNNAISMKALNRGQPVIVPTKGTQGVRDPSIISGGGAEAGKKWYIIGTDLNIAKTTWDAAQRKGSRGIFVWESTDLINWTSERLVTVEDATAGMVWAPAAIWDAQKQQYLVHWASKFYTSSDTQHTGSPSAIRIRYAYTSDFKTFTAPQDYINKSPTNIIDLDILSLGNNAYARFMKDESAKTVFTEVSSNGLFGTWSRPGGATTTIASGVEGPAVYWDNQVDGKAHLLLDFYGGDGYKPYESTDVKSGRWTASSTSGWPKNLRHGSVLPITAAQMSAVGGKWPAVSNAPPVIINAWQLVLSPLNVPQPLIFNYQPRDTQSMDEEVRELHRDLASRYVQHGSRVEQMWRSLEKGPRINVLRAGAHNGALLKHSRDRSLGNVWKIMPEWNIEDLTAPSSNLLIEMLKHRATTSLLEQYASGINGGPGDHAHIIEMMEEKNLQHQNASHFKDCWTLFVHESTYGNSFEISSEGKLNNAIGGFLPGIEAQVIVPQDIGELILERQRYLLLSLIIVVEDILNASSTTRTQEKRPKPSADAATAALASLSLLSSPKKFDISDLVDITSDHKSALEDHITLISTEPTVLAYRVNFWFFSRPEMLPDEKGRSLTAHTDKHITGAFFDAVHDTVKTAATWDYIANLLELLKDSSSDKRFRAIVLQELSNVCRLEYLRAQAMFKRNVSIGSGGLKWFKRISMVRSDGIVRISMKQKPDSLTLTNPQLYYMLRLCLDETDWRQSAEWLQKLEDLHRGHPSEKEKMTEWEHQALGDLAIIVILIQSISSVVQLPTASNKKGQLFISNYSALDTEFRELKNGGLDLTDYAVPIDNLLEPGMAISALSALDKYFQEKTGAKLGAPYQDLVNECVPKVHESFAQRKMDANVASTAYIVPSAPESSTPRIQQPKQKEKTRPDGPSIYDVTPQSPTVVKTLIKQTPQQTFKVKASTLATFSTLLSRTSAARGSVPWAAFTTAMADVGFAIHPKIGSIFTFVPPEEMSVQRPLTLHRPHHADIEGPLLLVYSRRLMRVYGWSEATFMET
;
A
#
# COMPACT_ATOMS: atom_id res chain seq x y z
N MET A 1 44.51 -66.52 -9.99
CA MET A 1 44.98 -67.43 -8.91
C MET A 1 43.79 -67.61 -7.97
N LYS A 2 43.10 -68.77 -7.94
CA LYS A 2 43.37 -69.96 -7.08
C LYS A 2 43.49 -69.56 -5.59
N LYS A 3 42.69 -70.06 -4.64
CA LYS A 3 41.98 -71.36 -4.48
C LYS A 3 40.56 -71.14 -3.85
N ASP A 4 39.48 -71.82 -4.26
CA ASP A 4 38.96 -73.15 -3.83
C ASP A 4 38.45 -73.18 -2.35
N CYS A 5 37.28 -73.72 -1.98
CA CYS A 5 36.66 -75.02 -2.37
C CYS A 5 35.13 -75.02 -2.58
N ARG A 6 34.59 -76.16 -3.05
CA ARG A 6 33.18 -76.46 -3.42
C ARG A 6 32.47 -77.45 -2.46
N CYS A 7 31.21 -77.79 -2.80
CA CYS A 7 30.40 -79.00 -2.48
C CYS A 7 29.33 -78.82 -1.35
N THR A 8 28.13 -79.43 -1.37
CA THR A 8 27.34 -80.19 -2.39
C THR A 8 25.86 -80.33 -1.97
N ALA A 9 24.95 -80.26 -2.96
CA ALA A 9 23.72 -81.06 -3.23
C ALA A 9 22.91 -81.85 -2.16
N GLU A 10 21.58 -81.59 -2.20
CA GLU A 10 20.41 -82.51 -2.34
C GLU A 10 19.78 -83.39 -1.21
N HIS A 11 18.42 -83.40 -1.26
CA HIS A 11 17.42 -84.38 -0.75
C HIS A 11 17.25 -84.61 0.77
N ALA A 12 16.09 -85.00 1.33
CA ALA A 12 14.66 -85.00 0.95
C ALA A 12 13.84 -85.10 2.27
N CYS A 13 12.58 -84.63 2.41
CA CYS A 13 11.29 -85.36 2.24
C CYS A 13 10.28 -84.62 3.19
N LEU A 14 8.98 -84.41 2.99
CA LEU A 14 7.87 -85.25 2.49
C LEU A 14 6.69 -84.39 1.97
N SER A 15 5.90 -84.95 1.06
CA SER A 15 4.50 -84.60 0.74
C SER A 15 3.77 -85.89 0.30
N PRO A 16 2.44 -86.02 0.47
CA PRO A 16 1.44 -85.63 -0.56
C PRO A 16 0.18 -84.97 0.10
N THR A 17 -1.00 -84.69 -0.49
CA THR A 17 -1.68 -84.83 -1.82
C THR A 17 -2.74 -83.69 -1.85
N VAL A 18 -3.15 -82.96 -2.91
CA VAL A 18 -3.45 -83.25 -4.34
C VAL A 18 -4.72 -84.11 -4.53
N ILE A 19 -5.79 -83.77 -5.27
CA ILE A 19 -6.30 -82.53 -5.93
C ILE A 19 -7.82 -82.71 -6.26
N ALA A 20 -8.54 -81.60 -6.56
CA ALA A 20 -9.82 -81.48 -7.32
C ALA A 20 -11.18 -82.03 -6.79
N PRO A 21 -12.27 -81.22 -6.96
CA PRO A 21 -13.65 -81.68 -7.12
C PRO A 21 -14.20 -81.43 -8.55
N THR A 22 -15.15 -82.27 -9.00
CA THR A 22 -15.62 -82.27 -10.40
C THR A 22 -17.13 -82.62 -10.53
N ILE A 23 -17.92 -81.65 -11.03
CA ILE A 23 -19.10 -81.76 -11.94
C ILE A 23 -20.55 -81.99 -11.44
N CYS A 24 -21.44 -81.14 -12.01
CA CYS A 24 -22.91 -81.19 -12.24
C CYS A 24 -23.90 -81.17 -11.06
N LYS A 25 -24.97 -80.36 -11.10
CA LYS A 25 -25.92 -80.19 -12.23
C LYS A 25 -26.43 -78.75 -12.48
N THR A 26 -26.94 -78.56 -13.70
CA THR A 26 -27.52 -77.33 -14.30
C THR A 26 -29.06 -77.35 -14.28
N VAL A 27 -29.72 -76.18 -14.36
CA VAL A 27 -30.94 -75.81 -15.17
C VAL A 27 -31.22 -74.30 -14.89
N ILE A 28 -30.80 -73.35 -15.73
CA ILE A 28 -31.50 -72.73 -16.89
C ILE A 28 -32.73 -71.86 -16.52
N PHE A 29 -32.63 -70.54 -16.72
CA PHE A 29 -33.53 -69.78 -17.63
C PHE A 29 -32.89 -68.47 -18.13
N SER A 30 -33.65 -67.57 -18.77
CA SER A 30 -33.20 -66.80 -19.96
C SER A 30 -33.75 -65.37 -20.08
N MET A 31 -33.09 -64.55 -20.93
CA MET A 31 -33.52 -63.25 -21.54
C MET A 31 -33.50 -62.01 -20.61
N ARG A 32 -32.99 -60.81 -20.98
CA ARG A 32 -33.07 -59.90 -22.16
C ARG A 32 -34.23 -58.87 -22.11
N PHE A 33 -33.82 -57.60 -21.93
CA PHE A 33 -34.43 -56.33 -22.41
C PHE A 33 -35.80 -55.81 -21.91
N LEU A 34 -35.88 -54.47 -21.99
CA LEU A 34 -37.04 -53.55 -22.04
C LEU A 34 -37.67 -52.98 -20.74
N VAL A 35 -37.55 -51.65 -20.64
CA VAL A 35 -38.44 -50.66 -19.98
C VAL A 35 -39.76 -50.61 -20.81
N PRO A 36 -41.01 -50.46 -20.28
CA PRO A 36 -41.44 -49.30 -19.47
C PRO A 36 -42.67 -49.42 -18.51
N LEU A 37 -42.99 -48.26 -17.88
CA LEU A 37 -44.33 -47.68 -17.55
C LEU A 37 -45.32 -48.28 -16.48
N ILE A 38 -45.45 -47.50 -15.39
CA ILE A 38 -46.67 -46.81 -14.85
C ILE A 38 -47.88 -47.60 -14.25
N ALA A 39 -48.29 -47.11 -13.05
CA ALA A 39 -49.59 -47.21 -12.35
C ALA A 39 -50.05 -48.60 -11.82
N GLY A 40 -50.67 -48.71 -10.64
CA GLY A 40 -50.90 -47.71 -9.58
C GLY A 40 -51.87 -48.20 -8.48
N LEU A 41 -52.00 -47.39 -7.43
CA LEU A 41 -53.08 -47.37 -6.40
C LEU A 41 -53.11 -48.46 -5.29
N ILE A 42 -52.91 -47.97 -4.04
CA ILE A 42 -53.73 -48.21 -2.81
C ILE A 42 -53.87 -49.70 -2.37
N SER A 43 -53.35 -50.09 -1.20
CA SER A 43 -53.94 -49.69 0.09
C SER A 43 -53.02 -49.82 1.32
N VAL A 44 -53.36 -48.98 2.30
CA VAL A 44 -52.79 -48.81 3.64
C VAL A 44 -52.67 -50.12 4.44
N ALA A 45 -51.50 -50.31 5.07
CA ALA A 45 -51.36 -51.06 6.31
C ALA A 45 -50.63 -50.17 7.34
N HIS A 46 -51.09 -50.17 8.59
CA HIS A 46 -50.48 -49.37 9.65
C HIS A 46 -49.13 -49.95 10.06
N SER A 47 -48.08 -49.13 10.02
CA SER A 47 -46.81 -49.38 10.71
C SER A 47 -46.51 -48.21 11.64
N ALA A 48 -46.01 -48.50 12.83
CA ALA A 48 -45.65 -47.50 13.84
C ALA A 48 -44.64 -46.47 13.28
N PRO A 49 -44.55 -45.24 13.86
CA PRO A 49 -43.55 -44.28 13.44
C PRO A 49 -42.16 -44.86 13.68
N VAL A 50 -41.49 -45.25 12.59
CA VAL A 50 -40.06 -45.53 12.59
C VAL A 50 -39.38 -44.21 12.95
N LEU A 51 -38.84 -44.14 14.17
CA LEU A 51 -37.97 -43.05 14.56
C LEU A 51 -36.85 -42.95 13.51
N PRO A 52 -36.60 -41.78 12.89
CA PRO A 52 -35.49 -41.64 11.98
C PRO A 52 -34.19 -42.01 12.71
N PRO A 53 -33.23 -42.68 12.05
CA PRO A 53 -31.99 -43.10 12.69
C PRO A 53 -31.27 -41.88 13.28
N ASN A 54 -30.62 -42.04 14.43
CA ASN A 54 -29.85 -40.97 15.08
C ASN A 54 -28.80 -40.39 14.12
N ILE A 55 -29.08 -39.22 13.54
CA ILE A 55 -28.15 -38.53 12.64
C ILE A 55 -27.26 -37.63 13.49
N THR A 56 -26.21 -38.20 14.08
CA THR A 56 -24.98 -37.43 14.27
C THR A 56 -24.36 -37.23 12.88
N PRO A 57 -23.97 -36.01 12.47
CA PRO A 57 -23.34 -35.78 11.17
C PRO A 57 -21.95 -36.44 11.08
N ARG A 58 -21.93 -37.71 10.65
CA ARG A 58 -20.70 -38.45 10.39
C ARG A 58 -19.98 -37.88 9.16
N ALA A 59 -18.66 -38.00 9.16
CA ALA A 59 -17.85 -37.89 7.95
C ALA A 59 -18.45 -38.75 6.83
N ASP A 60 -18.81 -38.13 5.71
CA ASP A 60 -19.43 -38.81 4.56
C ASP A 60 -18.36 -39.17 3.53
N PRO A 61 -18.00 -40.46 3.37
CA PRO A 61 -16.94 -40.88 2.47
C PRO A 61 -17.29 -40.70 0.98
N SER A 62 -18.53 -40.34 0.64
CA SER A 62 -18.92 -39.99 -0.73
C SER A 62 -18.55 -38.54 -1.12
N LEU A 63 -18.30 -37.68 -0.12
CA LEU A 63 -17.91 -36.29 -0.30
C LEU A 63 -16.38 -36.19 -0.36
N THR A 64 -15.85 -35.59 -1.44
CA THR A 64 -14.41 -35.57 -1.74
C THR A 64 -13.85 -34.16 -1.89
N GLY A 65 -14.67 -33.14 -1.70
CA GLY A 65 -14.27 -31.74 -1.78
C GLY A 65 -15.40 -30.78 -1.41
N TYR A 66 -15.18 -29.51 -1.70
CA TYR A 66 -16.07 -28.40 -1.40
C TYR A 66 -16.11 -27.41 -2.57
N LEU A 67 -17.29 -26.86 -2.85
CA LEU A 67 -17.54 -25.74 -3.74
C LEU A 67 -17.84 -24.50 -2.89
N GLY A 68 -16.91 -23.55 -2.86
CA GLY A 68 -17.11 -22.23 -2.30
C GLY A 68 -17.77 -21.30 -3.33
N VAL A 69 -18.73 -20.50 -2.86
CA VAL A 69 -19.49 -19.53 -3.66
C VAL A 69 -19.44 -18.18 -2.95
N PHE A 70 -18.78 -17.19 -3.57
CA PHE A 70 -18.40 -15.93 -2.94
C PHE A 70 -18.59 -14.74 -3.88
N PHE A 71 -18.48 -13.52 -3.34
CA PHE A 71 -18.20 -12.32 -4.13
C PHE A 71 -16.85 -11.71 -3.72
N LEU A 72 -16.36 -10.73 -4.50
CA LEU A 72 -15.15 -9.96 -4.19
C LEU A 72 -15.56 -8.51 -3.91
N GLY A 73 -14.91 -7.86 -2.93
CA GLY A 73 -15.43 -6.64 -2.28
C GLY A 73 -15.89 -5.50 -3.21
N ASP A 74 -15.10 -5.20 -4.23
CA ASP A 74 -15.31 -4.19 -5.28
C ASP A 74 -16.01 -4.75 -6.54
N LYS A 75 -16.07 -6.08 -6.69
CA LYS A 75 -16.62 -6.79 -7.86
C LYS A 75 -17.82 -7.65 -7.41
N PRO A 76 -19.02 -7.05 -7.27
CA PRO A 76 -20.22 -7.72 -6.79
C PRO A 76 -20.80 -8.65 -7.87
N SER A 77 -20.20 -9.83 -8.00
CA SER A 77 -20.55 -10.92 -8.91
C SER A 77 -20.28 -12.25 -8.21
N VAL A 78 -20.83 -13.36 -8.72
CA VAL A 78 -20.63 -14.68 -8.10
C VAL A 78 -19.37 -15.34 -8.66
N TYR A 79 -18.45 -15.71 -7.77
CA TYR A 79 -17.21 -16.42 -8.06
C TYR A 79 -17.25 -17.80 -7.42
N PHE A 80 -16.84 -18.82 -8.16
CA PHE A 80 -16.74 -20.19 -7.65
C PHE A 80 -15.30 -20.53 -7.31
N TYR A 81 -15.14 -21.27 -6.21
CA TYR A 81 -13.86 -21.78 -5.71
C TYR A 81 -14.01 -23.26 -5.42
N LEU A 82 -12.99 -24.06 -5.73
CA LEU A 82 -12.99 -25.50 -5.52
C LEU A 82 -11.92 -25.87 -4.51
N SER A 83 -12.20 -26.79 -3.60
CA SER A 83 -11.19 -27.24 -2.65
C SER A 83 -10.01 -27.96 -3.31
N ASN A 84 -8.85 -27.87 -2.68
CA ASN A 84 -7.66 -28.64 -3.06
C ASN A 84 -7.75 -30.04 -2.43
N GLY A 85 -8.34 -30.97 -3.18
CA GLY A 85 -8.75 -32.27 -2.63
C GLY A 85 -9.86 -32.10 -1.59
N ASN A 86 -9.94 -32.99 -0.60
CA ASN A 86 -10.97 -32.94 0.44
C ASN A 86 -10.64 -31.98 1.61
N ASN A 87 -9.89 -30.90 1.33
CA ASN A 87 -9.44 -29.96 2.36
C ASN A 87 -10.44 -28.81 2.54
N ALA A 88 -11.08 -28.75 3.71
CA ALA A 88 -12.08 -27.74 4.07
C ALA A 88 -11.55 -26.29 4.09
N ILE A 89 -10.24 -26.10 4.32
CA ILE A 89 -9.59 -24.80 4.50
C ILE A 89 -8.56 -24.49 3.40
N SER A 90 -8.61 -25.20 2.28
CA SER A 90 -7.77 -24.94 1.11
C SER A 90 -8.56 -24.96 -0.18
N MET A 91 -8.59 -23.83 -0.90
CA MET A 91 -9.38 -23.67 -2.12
C MET A 91 -8.60 -22.96 -3.24
N LYS A 92 -9.06 -23.11 -4.48
CA LYS A 92 -8.54 -22.43 -5.68
C LYS A 92 -9.68 -21.81 -6.49
N ALA A 93 -9.43 -20.66 -7.10
CA ALA A 93 -10.41 -19.96 -7.93
C ALA A 93 -10.73 -20.78 -9.19
N LEU A 94 -12.02 -20.94 -9.51
CA LEU A 94 -12.48 -21.50 -10.77
C LEU A 94 -12.66 -20.41 -11.83
N ASN A 95 -13.02 -20.83 -13.04
CA ASN A 95 -13.28 -19.97 -14.20
C ASN A 95 -12.11 -19.00 -14.48
N ARG A 96 -10.88 -19.45 -14.25
CA ARG A 96 -9.65 -18.63 -14.32
C ARG A 96 -9.72 -17.33 -13.51
N GLY A 97 -10.40 -17.35 -12.36
CA GLY A 97 -10.60 -16.18 -11.49
C GLY A 97 -11.65 -15.17 -11.97
N GLN A 98 -12.35 -15.46 -13.08
CA GLN A 98 -13.44 -14.62 -13.60
C GLN A 98 -14.78 -14.99 -12.95
N PRO A 99 -15.73 -14.05 -12.84
CA PRO A 99 -17.05 -14.35 -12.28
C PRO A 99 -17.77 -15.42 -13.10
N VAL A 100 -18.43 -16.35 -12.41
CA VAL A 100 -19.27 -17.40 -13.00
C VAL A 100 -20.67 -16.87 -13.30
N ILE A 101 -21.19 -15.97 -12.46
CA ILE A 101 -22.47 -15.30 -12.67
C ILE A 101 -22.29 -13.79 -12.47
N VAL A 102 -22.64 -13.02 -13.50
CA VAL A 102 -22.67 -11.55 -13.47
C VAL A 102 -24.15 -11.11 -13.55
N PRO A 103 -24.70 -10.42 -12.54
CA PRO A 103 -26.09 -9.97 -12.56
C PRO A 103 -26.30 -8.79 -13.52
N THR A 104 -27.42 -8.78 -14.24
CA THR A 104 -27.79 -7.72 -15.19
C THR A 104 -29.06 -6.96 -14.78
N LYS A 105 -29.82 -7.48 -13.80
CA LYS A 105 -31.00 -6.83 -13.19
C LYS A 105 -30.66 -6.07 -11.91
N GLY A 106 -31.65 -5.37 -11.37
CA GLY A 106 -31.55 -4.67 -10.09
C GLY A 106 -30.49 -3.58 -10.13
N THR A 107 -29.63 -3.55 -9.11
CA THR A 107 -28.46 -2.68 -9.02
C THR A 107 -27.30 -3.10 -9.96
N GLN A 108 -27.41 -4.27 -10.60
CA GLN A 108 -26.36 -4.91 -11.39
C GLN A 108 -25.10 -5.17 -10.53
N GLY A 109 -25.32 -5.72 -9.34
CA GLY A 109 -24.30 -6.23 -8.45
C GLY A 109 -24.92 -7.18 -7.44
N VAL A 110 -24.26 -8.31 -7.20
CA VAL A 110 -24.67 -9.30 -6.20
C VAL A 110 -23.61 -9.42 -5.12
N ARG A 111 -24.06 -9.40 -3.86
CA ARG A 111 -23.24 -9.67 -2.67
C ARG A 111 -23.82 -10.84 -1.90
N ASP A 112 -23.04 -11.35 -0.96
CA ASP A 112 -23.47 -12.36 0.03
C ASP A 112 -24.12 -13.62 -0.62
N PRO A 113 -23.52 -14.25 -1.65
CA PRO A 113 -24.17 -15.36 -2.35
C PRO A 113 -24.17 -16.65 -1.52
N SER A 114 -25.37 -17.16 -1.24
CA SER A 114 -25.61 -18.40 -0.50
C SER A 114 -26.00 -19.54 -1.46
N ILE A 115 -25.22 -20.63 -1.48
CA ILE A 115 -25.53 -21.85 -2.24
C ILE A 115 -26.35 -22.82 -1.38
N ILE A 116 -27.55 -23.14 -1.83
CA ILE A 116 -28.54 -23.94 -1.10
C ILE A 116 -28.72 -25.29 -1.79
N SER A 117 -28.60 -26.38 -1.02
CA SER A 117 -28.91 -27.73 -1.51
C SER A 117 -30.42 -27.98 -1.64
N GLY A 118 -30.79 -28.81 -2.62
CA GLY A 118 -32.11 -29.40 -2.76
C GLY A 118 -32.61 -30.05 -1.47
N GLY A 119 -33.87 -29.82 -1.12
CA GLY A 119 -34.55 -30.39 0.03
C GLY A 119 -35.64 -31.38 -0.40
N GLY A 120 -36.01 -32.31 0.48
CA GLY A 120 -37.06 -33.30 0.20
C GLY A 120 -36.81 -34.06 -1.11
N ALA A 121 -37.72 -33.94 -2.08
CA ALA A 121 -37.62 -34.60 -3.37
C ALA A 121 -36.45 -34.09 -4.26
N GLU A 122 -35.99 -32.86 -4.04
CA GLU A 122 -34.89 -32.21 -4.76
C GLU A 122 -33.50 -32.57 -4.19
N ALA A 123 -33.43 -33.26 -3.05
CA ALA A 123 -32.19 -33.62 -2.38
C ALA A 123 -31.21 -34.37 -3.31
N GLY A 124 -29.98 -33.85 -3.41
CA GLY A 124 -28.93 -34.39 -4.27
C GLY A 124 -29.14 -34.19 -5.79
N LYS A 125 -30.20 -33.48 -6.21
CA LYS A 125 -30.58 -33.33 -7.63
C LYS A 125 -30.69 -31.87 -8.10
N LYS A 126 -30.77 -30.93 -7.17
CA LYS A 126 -30.96 -29.50 -7.46
C LYS A 126 -30.23 -28.64 -6.44
N TRP A 127 -29.83 -27.46 -6.89
CA TRP A 127 -29.17 -26.44 -6.10
C TRP A 127 -29.70 -25.07 -6.49
N TYR A 128 -29.67 -24.14 -5.54
CA TYR A 128 -30.00 -22.74 -5.75
C TYR A 128 -28.80 -21.87 -5.34
N ILE A 129 -28.65 -20.72 -5.99
CA ILE A 129 -27.85 -19.62 -5.44
C ILE A 129 -28.80 -18.46 -5.23
N ILE A 130 -28.77 -17.88 -4.03
CA ILE A 130 -29.46 -16.63 -3.71
C ILE A 130 -28.45 -15.59 -3.24
N GLY A 131 -28.77 -14.30 -3.36
CA GLY A 131 -27.83 -13.24 -2.97
C GLY A 131 -28.46 -11.86 -2.88
N THR A 132 -27.77 -10.94 -2.21
CA THR A 132 -28.15 -9.54 -2.02
C THR A 132 -28.06 -8.77 -3.33
N ASP A 133 -29.12 -8.05 -3.72
CA ASP A 133 -29.05 -7.09 -4.82
C ASP A 133 -28.45 -5.75 -4.36
N LEU A 134 -27.12 -5.63 -4.48
CA LEU A 134 -26.36 -4.44 -4.11
C LEU A 134 -25.05 -4.28 -4.90
N ASN A 135 -25.02 -3.27 -5.78
CA ASN A 135 -23.79 -2.68 -6.32
C ASN A 135 -23.44 -1.40 -5.54
N ILE A 136 -22.58 -1.53 -4.52
CA ILE A 136 -22.22 -0.41 -3.65
C ILE A 136 -21.51 0.74 -4.39
N ALA A 137 -20.81 0.47 -5.50
CA ALA A 137 -20.14 1.49 -6.30
C ALA A 137 -21.12 2.42 -7.06
N LYS A 138 -22.41 2.07 -7.12
CA LYS A 138 -23.48 2.88 -7.74
C LYS A 138 -24.37 3.60 -6.72
N THR A 139 -24.06 3.54 -5.43
CA THR A 139 -24.87 4.11 -4.35
C THR A 139 -23.98 4.50 -3.16
N THR A 140 -24.56 4.84 -2.02
CA THR A 140 -23.84 5.06 -0.75
C THR A 140 -24.33 4.08 0.31
N TRP A 141 -23.54 3.83 1.37
CA TRP A 141 -23.95 2.93 2.44
C TRP A 141 -25.22 3.38 3.18
N ASP A 142 -25.48 4.68 3.30
CA ASP A 142 -26.75 5.18 3.85
C ASP A 142 -27.90 4.93 2.86
N ALA A 143 -27.75 5.32 1.58
CA ALA A 143 -28.78 5.10 0.57
C ALA A 143 -29.11 3.61 0.37
N ALA A 144 -28.11 2.73 0.38
CA ALA A 144 -28.27 1.28 0.28
C ALA A 144 -29.01 0.64 1.48
N GLN A 145 -29.00 1.29 2.64
CA GLN A 145 -29.75 0.85 3.83
C GLN A 145 -31.14 1.50 3.97
N ARG A 146 -31.32 2.71 3.41
CA ARG A 146 -32.58 3.45 3.49
C ARG A 146 -33.51 3.13 2.33
N LYS A 147 -32.96 3.03 1.11
CA LYS A 147 -33.69 2.89 -0.16
C LYS A 147 -33.04 1.81 -1.03
N GLY A 148 -32.50 0.77 -0.38
CA GLY A 148 -31.86 -0.35 -1.05
C GLY A 148 -32.86 -1.27 -1.75
N SER A 149 -32.33 -2.30 -2.39
CA SER A 149 -33.18 -3.32 -2.99
C SER A 149 -33.97 -4.07 -1.92
N ARG A 150 -35.23 -4.40 -2.25
CA ARG A 150 -36.14 -5.22 -1.44
C ARG A 150 -36.26 -6.64 -2.00
N GLY A 151 -35.37 -7.01 -2.91
CA GLY A 151 -35.37 -8.30 -3.58
C GLY A 151 -34.06 -9.06 -3.39
N ILE A 152 -34.18 -10.38 -3.49
CA ILE A 152 -33.07 -11.31 -3.53
C ILE A 152 -32.88 -11.79 -4.97
N PHE A 153 -31.64 -11.97 -5.39
CA PHE A 153 -31.36 -12.75 -6.58
C PHE A 153 -31.64 -14.24 -6.34
N VAL A 154 -32.03 -14.96 -7.39
CA VAL A 154 -32.21 -16.41 -7.39
C VAL A 154 -31.75 -16.97 -8.74
N TRP A 155 -30.89 -17.99 -8.68
CA TRP A 155 -30.51 -18.88 -9.76
C TRP A 155 -30.76 -20.34 -9.34
N GLU A 156 -31.16 -21.22 -10.25
CA GLU A 156 -31.31 -22.66 -10.00
C GLU A 156 -30.46 -23.50 -10.97
N SER A 157 -30.00 -24.67 -10.51
CA SER A 157 -29.21 -25.64 -11.28
C SER A 157 -29.54 -27.08 -10.87
N THR A 158 -29.46 -28.02 -11.80
CA THR A 158 -29.63 -29.47 -11.56
C THR A 158 -28.33 -30.26 -11.69
N ASP A 159 -27.20 -29.59 -11.90
CA ASP A 159 -25.88 -30.22 -12.15
C ASP A 159 -24.68 -29.41 -11.63
N LEU A 160 -24.93 -28.29 -10.93
CA LEU A 160 -23.98 -27.26 -10.48
C LEU A 160 -23.24 -26.51 -11.61
N ILE A 161 -23.37 -26.92 -12.88
CA ILE A 161 -22.58 -26.42 -14.02
C ILE A 161 -23.37 -25.60 -15.04
N ASN A 162 -24.69 -25.76 -15.05
CA ASN A 162 -25.62 -25.00 -15.87
C ASN A 162 -26.63 -24.33 -14.92
N TRP A 163 -26.68 -23.00 -14.95
CA TRP A 163 -27.54 -22.17 -14.11
C TRP A 163 -28.60 -21.48 -14.96
N THR A 164 -29.81 -21.32 -14.45
CA THR A 164 -30.87 -20.55 -15.12
C THR A 164 -30.50 -19.07 -15.27
N SER A 165 -31.23 -18.33 -16.10
CA SER A 165 -31.19 -16.86 -16.09
C SER A 165 -31.60 -16.31 -14.71
N GLU A 166 -31.09 -15.13 -14.37
CA GLU A 166 -31.31 -14.50 -13.07
C GLU A 166 -32.79 -14.14 -12.81
N ARG A 167 -33.26 -14.36 -11.58
CA ARG A 167 -34.54 -13.86 -11.09
C ARG A 167 -34.28 -12.92 -9.92
N LEU A 168 -34.86 -11.72 -9.93
CA LEU A 168 -34.84 -10.79 -8.80
C LEU A 168 -36.23 -10.83 -8.17
N VAL A 169 -36.35 -11.46 -7.00
CA VAL A 169 -37.65 -11.69 -6.33
C VAL A 169 -37.77 -10.74 -5.16
N THR A 170 -38.75 -9.83 -5.20
CA THR A 170 -39.07 -8.95 -4.07
C THR A 170 -39.67 -9.76 -2.92
N VAL A 171 -39.08 -9.66 -1.73
CA VAL A 171 -39.48 -10.44 -0.54
C VAL A 171 -39.96 -9.58 0.64
N GLU A 172 -39.79 -8.25 0.58
CA GLU A 172 -40.29 -7.31 1.60
C GLU A 172 -41.10 -6.15 0.98
N ASP A 173 -42.03 -5.61 1.77
CA ASP A 173 -42.90 -4.50 1.36
C ASP A 173 -42.20 -3.13 1.33
N ALA A 174 -42.93 -2.09 0.94
CA ALA A 174 -42.37 -0.75 0.73
C ALA A 174 -41.80 -0.07 1.99
N THR A 175 -42.09 -0.56 3.20
CA THR A 175 -41.56 -0.02 4.46
C THR A 175 -40.16 -0.52 4.82
N ALA A 176 -39.66 -1.55 4.13
CA ALA A 176 -38.32 -2.08 4.32
C ALA A 176 -37.26 -1.18 3.65
N GLY A 177 -36.19 -0.85 4.39
CA GLY A 177 -35.08 -0.06 3.87
C GLY A 177 -34.12 -0.82 2.97
N MET A 178 -33.98 -2.14 3.17
CA MET A 178 -33.13 -3.05 2.40
C MET A 178 -33.46 -4.54 2.69
N VAL A 179 -32.97 -5.44 1.83
CA VAL A 179 -32.96 -6.91 2.04
C VAL A 179 -31.54 -7.40 1.78
N TRP A 180 -30.82 -7.84 2.82
CA TRP A 180 -29.39 -8.19 2.77
C TRP A 180 -29.10 -9.57 3.35
N ALA A 181 -27.97 -10.17 2.91
CA ALA A 181 -27.45 -11.48 3.34
C ALA A 181 -28.51 -12.60 3.36
N PRO A 182 -29.13 -12.93 2.21
CA PRO A 182 -30.10 -14.01 2.15
C PRO A 182 -29.44 -15.39 2.18
N ALA A 183 -29.88 -16.25 3.09
CA ALA A 183 -29.54 -17.68 3.10
C ALA A 183 -30.81 -18.52 3.40
N ALA A 184 -30.72 -19.84 3.28
CA ALA A 184 -31.87 -20.72 3.45
C ALA A 184 -31.51 -22.09 4.01
N ILE A 185 -32.41 -22.64 4.83
CA ILE A 185 -32.32 -24.01 5.35
C ILE A 185 -33.62 -24.78 5.08
N TRP A 186 -33.49 -26.06 4.74
CA TRP A 186 -34.65 -26.93 4.55
C TRP A 186 -35.30 -27.31 5.89
N ASP A 187 -36.56 -26.93 6.06
CA ASP A 187 -37.39 -27.34 7.18
C ASP A 187 -38.15 -28.63 6.82
N ALA A 188 -37.68 -29.75 7.36
CA ALA A 188 -38.29 -31.05 7.14
C ALA A 188 -39.69 -31.21 7.76
N GLN A 189 -40.08 -30.39 8.74
CA GLN A 189 -41.44 -30.42 9.31
C GLN A 189 -42.44 -29.68 8.41
N LYS A 190 -41.99 -28.62 7.72
CA LYS A 190 -42.79 -27.87 6.75
C LYS A 190 -42.72 -28.40 5.32
N GLN A 191 -41.70 -29.18 4.99
CA GLN A 191 -41.34 -29.56 3.61
C GLN A 191 -41.15 -28.31 2.72
N GLN A 192 -40.49 -27.29 3.28
CA GLN A 192 -40.22 -26.00 2.64
C GLN A 192 -38.86 -25.46 3.09
N TYR A 193 -38.29 -24.55 2.31
CA TYR A 193 -37.13 -23.76 2.70
C TYR A 193 -37.56 -22.61 3.59
N LEU A 194 -36.97 -22.50 4.77
CA LEU A 194 -36.94 -21.26 5.54
C LEU A 194 -35.84 -20.40 4.94
N VAL A 195 -36.23 -19.33 4.23
CA VAL A 195 -35.32 -18.33 3.67
C VAL A 195 -35.32 -17.12 4.58
N HIS A 196 -34.14 -16.63 4.96
CA HIS A 196 -33.99 -15.51 5.89
C HIS A 196 -33.00 -14.46 5.41
N TRP A 197 -33.19 -13.22 5.85
CA TRP A 197 -32.39 -12.05 5.46
C TRP A 197 -32.41 -10.98 6.55
N ALA A 198 -31.47 -10.04 6.51
CA ALA A 198 -31.45 -8.85 7.36
C ALA A 198 -32.27 -7.71 6.74
N SER A 199 -33.06 -7.00 7.56
CA SER A 199 -33.80 -5.80 7.14
C SER A 199 -34.08 -4.84 8.31
N LYS A 200 -34.37 -3.57 8.00
CA LYS A 200 -34.89 -2.57 8.94
C LYS A 200 -36.06 -1.82 8.32
N PHE A 201 -36.96 -1.33 9.16
CA PHE A 201 -38.28 -0.85 8.73
C PHE A 201 -38.54 0.58 9.15
N TYR A 202 -39.26 1.30 8.30
CA TYR A 202 -39.77 2.65 8.54
C TYR A 202 -41.26 2.60 8.87
N THR A 203 -41.81 3.71 9.40
CA THR A 203 -43.27 3.84 9.55
C THR A 203 -43.92 3.89 8.17
N SER A 204 -45.12 3.32 8.01
CA SER A 204 -45.86 3.36 6.73
C SER A 204 -46.19 4.78 6.26
N SER A 205 -46.16 5.77 7.16
CA SER A 205 -46.26 7.20 6.86
C SER A 205 -44.97 7.84 6.31
N ASP A 206 -43.79 7.30 6.61
CA ASP A 206 -42.51 7.80 6.10
C ASP A 206 -42.14 7.09 4.79
N THR A 207 -42.95 7.30 3.75
CA THR A 207 -42.74 6.68 2.42
C THR A 207 -41.46 7.13 1.72
N GLN A 208 -40.68 8.02 2.34
CA GLN A 208 -39.40 8.52 1.85
C GLN A 208 -38.20 8.05 2.69
N HIS A 209 -38.42 7.24 3.72
CA HIS A 209 -37.38 6.65 4.59
C HIS A 209 -36.41 7.69 5.17
N THR A 210 -36.95 8.87 5.50
CA THR A 210 -36.21 10.05 5.97
C THR A 210 -36.00 10.06 7.49
N GLY A 211 -36.90 9.44 8.24
CA GLY A 211 -36.86 9.37 9.70
C GLY A 211 -35.87 8.33 10.23
N SER A 212 -36.13 7.92 11.48
CA SER A 212 -35.41 6.85 12.16
C SER A 212 -36.04 5.48 11.83
N PRO A 213 -35.27 4.51 11.31
CA PRO A 213 -35.76 3.13 11.14
C PRO A 213 -35.81 2.38 12.48
N SER A 214 -36.42 1.20 12.47
CA SER A 214 -36.18 0.19 13.51
C SER A 214 -34.70 -0.24 13.54
N ALA A 215 -34.30 -0.93 14.62
CA ALA A 215 -33.09 -1.74 14.59
C ALA A 215 -33.15 -2.77 13.43
N ILE A 216 -31.98 -3.15 12.90
CA ILE A 216 -31.88 -4.22 11.92
C ILE A 216 -32.18 -5.56 12.60
N ARG A 217 -33.05 -6.34 11.98
CA ARG A 217 -33.55 -7.62 12.48
C ARG A 217 -33.47 -8.68 11.38
N ILE A 218 -33.44 -9.95 11.77
CA ILE A 218 -33.55 -11.05 10.82
C ILE A 218 -35.03 -11.37 10.57
N ARG A 219 -35.37 -11.39 9.29
CA ARG A 219 -36.68 -11.67 8.73
C ARG A 219 -36.65 -13.03 8.03
N TYR A 220 -37.80 -13.67 7.87
CA TYR A 220 -37.89 -14.92 7.13
C TYR A 220 -39.21 -15.09 6.38
N ALA A 221 -39.20 -15.92 5.35
CA ALA A 221 -40.38 -16.47 4.69
C ALA A 221 -40.13 -17.92 4.28
N TYR A 222 -41.21 -18.69 4.11
CA TYR A 222 -41.13 -20.04 3.54
C TYR A 222 -41.34 -20.02 2.03
N THR A 223 -40.62 -20.89 1.32
CA THR A 223 -40.82 -21.19 -0.10
C THR A 223 -40.58 -22.67 -0.39
N SER A 224 -41.22 -23.21 -1.42
CA SER A 224 -40.91 -24.55 -1.96
C SER A 224 -40.13 -24.51 -3.28
N ASP A 225 -39.98 -23.34 -3.90
CA ASP A 225 -39.46 -23.21 -5.29
C ASP A 225 -38.57 -21.98 -5.53
N PHE A 226 -38.38 -21.13 -4.50
CA PHE A 226 -37.75 -19.81 -4.59
C PHE A 226 -38.40 -18.89 -5.65
N LYS A 227 -39.68 -19.08 -5.99
CA LYS A 227 -40.48 -18.21 -6.88
C LYS A 227 -41.63 -17.60 -6.10
N THR A 228 -42.29 -18.41 -5.28
CA THR A 228 -43.41 -18.02 -4.43
C THR A 228 -43.00 -18.11 -2.96
N PHE A 229 -43.25 -17.04 -2.21
CA PHE A 229 -42.87 -16.91 -0.81
C PHE A 229 -44.12 -16.63 0.03
N THR A 230 -44.15 -17.13 1.27
CA THR A 230 -45.12 -16.66 2.26
C THR A 230 -44.87 -15.18 2.59
N ALA A 231 -45.86 -14.50 3.19
CA ALA A 231 -45.60 -13.18 3.76
C ALA A 231 -44.45 -13.24 4.80
N PRO A 232 -43.53 -12.26 4.81
CA PRO A 232 -42.36 -12.28 5.67
C PRO A 232 -42.69 -11.98 7.13
N GLN A 233 -41.98 -12.64 8.05
CA GLN A 233 -42.15 -12.53 9.50
C GLN A 233 -40.82 -12.26 10.22
N ASP A 234 -40.87 -11.79 11.47
CA ASP A 234 -39.67 -11.64 12.31
C ASP A 234 -39.16 -13.02 12.74
N TYR A 235 -37.89 -13.33 12.46
CA TYR A 235 -37.22 -14.53 12.98
C TYR A 235 -36.38 -14.21 14.21
N ILE A 236 -35.58 -13.14 14.14
CA ILE A 236 -34.71 -12.69 15.23
C ILE A 236 -34.78 -11.17 15.33
N ASN A 237 -35.41 -10.68 16.39
CA ASN A 237 -35.49 -9.27 16.71
C ASN A 237 -34.90 -9.05 18.11
N LYS A 238 -33.70 -8.45 18.18
CA LYS A 238 -32.97 -8.16 19.43
C LYS A 238 -32.89 -6.65 19.69
N SER A 239 -33.87 -5.87 19.23
CA SER A 239 -33.93 -4.42 19.41
C SER A 239 -33.63 -4.00 20.87
N PRO A 240 -32.77 -2.99 21.11
CA PRO A 240 -32.21 -2.04 20.13
C PRO A 240 -30.99 -2.56 19.34
N THR A 241 -30.49 -3.77 19.60
CA THR A 241 -29.33 -4.33 18.89
C THR A 241 -29.66 -4.63 17.43
N ASN A 242 -28.80 -4.14 16.53
CA ASN A 242 -28.83 -4.45 15.11
C ASN A 242 -28.20 -5.83 14.86
N ILE A 243 -28.95 -6.76 14.29
CA ILE A 243 -28.49 -8.12 13.95
C ILE A 243 -28.50 -8.29 12.43
N ILE A 244 -27.36 -8.75 11.88
CA ILE A 244 -27.19 -9.09 10.46
C ILE A 244 -26.47 -10.44 10.31
N ASP A 245 -26.34 -10.88 9.05
CA ASP A 245 -25.55 -12.03 8.62
C ASP A 245 -25.82 -13.30 9.45
N LEU A 246 -27.05 -13.79 9.38
CA LEU A 246 -27.41 -15.08 9.98
C LEU A 246 -26.94 -16.23 9.10
N ASP A 247 -26.37 -17.27 9.71
CA ASP A 247 -26.22 -18.60 9.11
C ASP A 247 -26.57 -19.70 10.13
N ILE A 248 -27.00 -20.88 9.66
CA ILE A 248 -27.56 -21.97 10.48
C ILE A 248 -26.97 -23.34 10.12
N LEU A 249 -26.27 -23.96 11.08
CA LEU A 249 -25.82 -25.35 10.99
C LEU A 249 -26.84 -26.30 11.63
N SER A 250 -27.29 -27.31 10.88
CA SER A 250 -28.04 -28.44 11.46
C SER A 250 -27.09 -29.36 12.24
N LEU A 251 -27.40 -29.64 13.50
CA LEU A 251 -26.65 -30.54 14.39
C LEU A 251 -27.29 -31.95 14.46
N GLY A 252 -28.28 -32.22 13.62
CA GLY A 252 -29.09 -33.45 13.67
C GLY A 252 -30.14 -33.45 14.79
N ASN A 253 -31.04 -34.44 14.77
CA ASN A 253 -32.07 -34.64 15.80
C ASN A 253 -32.88 -33.38 16.19
N ASN A 254 -33.22 -32.52 15.21
CA ASN A 254 -33.90 -31.23 15.42
C ASN A 254 -33.12 -30.21 16.30
N ALA A 255 -31.82 -30.40 16.46
CA ALA A 255 -30.89 -29.46 17.08
C ALA A 255 -30.12 -28.65 16.02
N TYR A 256 -29.80 -27.39 16.35
CA TYR A 256 -29.20 -26.43 15.45
C TYR A 256 -28.20 -25.54 16.18
N ALA A 257 -27.18 -25.06 15.46
CA ALA A 257 -26.37 -23.90 15.85
C ALA A 257 -26.63 -22.77 14.85
N ARG A 258 -26.64 -21.53 15.32
CA ARG A 258 -26.76 -20.35 14.47
C ARG A 258 -25.68 -19.34 14.80
N PHE A 259 -25.21 -18.65 13.76
CA PHE A 259 -24.12 -17.70 13.80
C PHE A 259 -24.65 -16.38 13.28
N MET A 260 -24.37 -15.29 13.96
CA MET A 260 -24.93 -13.99 13.61
C MET A 260 -24.05 -12.85 14.12
N LYS A 261 -24.09 -11.73 13.38
CA LYS A 261 -23.35 -10.52 13.72
C LYS A 261 -24.21 -9.55 14.52
N ASP A 262 -23.69 -9.14 15.68
CA ASP A 262 -24.08 -7.89 16.32
C ASP A 262 -23.40 -6.73 15.57
N GLU A 263 -24.17 -6.04 14.73
CA GLU A 263 -23.70 -4.89 13.94
C GLU A 263 -23.56 -3.62 14.80
N SER A 264 -24.03 -3.65 16.04
CA SER A 264 -23.87 -2.55 17.01
C SER A 264 -22.52 -2.68 17.73
N ALA A 265 -22.17 -3.90 18.14
CA ALA A 265 -20.90 -4.21 18.80
C ALA A 265 -19.75 -4.60 17.84
N LYS A 266 -20.05 -4.84 16.55
CA LYS A 266 -19.13 -5.39 15.54
C LYS A 266 -18.55 -6.76 15.95
N THR A 267 -19.40 -7.67 16.41
CA THR A 267 -18.97 -9.02 16.87
C THR A 267 -19.83 -10.12 16.29
N VAL A 268 -19.24 -11.29 16.03
CA VAL A 268 -19.99 -12.51 15.65
C VAL A 268 -20.05 -13.47 16.84
N PHE A 269 -21.19 -14.14 16.99
CA PHE A 269 -21.44 -15.09 18.08
C PHE A 269 -22.34 -16.25 17.67
N THR A 270 -22.30 -17.31 18.47
CA THR A 270 -23.06 -18.55 18.27
C THR A 270 -24.20 -18.65 19.29
N GLU A 271 -25.37 -19.11 18.84
CA GLU A 271 -26.42 -19.64 19.71
C GLU A 271 -26.76 -21.07 19.27
N VAL A 272 -27.25 -21.88 20.21
CA VAL A 272 -27.62 -23.28 19.97
C VAL A 272 -29.04 -23.56 20.44
N SER A 273 -29.73 -24.44 19.73
CA SER A 273 -31.05 -24.97 20.09
C SER A 273 -31.05 -26.50 20.01
N SER A 274 -31.83 -27.14 20.88
CA SER A 274 -32.06 -28.58 20.89
C SER A 274 -33.50 -28.98 20.52
N ASN A 275 -34.37 -28.00 20.20
CA ASN A 275 -35.80 -28.21 20.01
C ASN A 275 -36.38 -27.49 18.76
N GLY A 276 -35.55 -27.21 17.76
CA GLY A 276 -35.99 -26.76 16.42
C GLY A 276 -35.51 -25.36 16.01
N LEU A 277 -35.76 -24.99 14.76
CA LEU A 277 -35.46 -23.65 14.22
C LEU A 277 -36.17 -22.54 15.02
N PHE A 278 -37.44 -22.75 15.37
CA PHE A 278 -38.23 -21.89 16.27
C PHE A 278 -38.18 -22.33 17.74
N GLY A 279 -37.17 -23.13 18.09
CA GLY A 279 -36.96 -23.61 19.44
C GLY A 279 -36.43 -22.54 20.40
N THR A 280 -36.08 -22.98 21.60
CA THR A 280 -35.35 -22.16 22.57
C THR A 280 -33.89 -22.09 22.15
N TRP A 281 -33.35 -20.88 22.02
CA TRP A 281 -31.96 -20.63 21.66
C TRP A 281 -31.18 -20.14 22.89
N SER A 282 -29.99 -20.69 23.11
CA SER A 282 -29.09 -20.29 24.20
C SER A 282 -27.70 -19.95 23.65
N ARG A 283 -27.01 -18.97 24.26
CA ARG A 283 -25.64 -18.56 23.89
C ARG A 283 -24.65 -19.29 24.81
N PRO A 284 -23.87 -20.27 24.31
CA PRO A 284 -22.88 -20.97 25.13
C PRO A 284 -21.86 -19.98 25.70
N GLY A 285 -21.47 -20.16 26.98
CA GLY A 285 -20.60 -19.23 27.70
C GLY A 285 -21.31 -18.00 28.30
N GLY A 286 -22.53 -17.69 27.86
CA GLY A 286 -23.35 -16.60 28.41
C GLY A 286 -23.58 -15.45 27.43
N ALA A 287 -24.35 -14.44 27.87
CA ALA A 287 -24.89 -13.39 27.01
C ALA A 287 -23.85 -12.52 26.29
N THR A 288 -22.59 -12.51 26.74
CA THR A 288 -21.48 -11.70 26.21
C THR A 288 -20.46 -12.49 25.38
N THR A 289 -20.57 -13.82 25.27
CA THR A 289 -19.53 -14.67 24.66
C THR A 289 -19.52 -14.55 23.13
N THR A 290 -18.50 -13.90 22.57
CA THR A 290 -18.27 -13.72 21.13
C THR A 290 -17.22 -14.68 20.58
N ILE A 291 -17.29 -14.99 19.29
CA ILE A 291 -16.24 -15.74 18.57
C ILE A 291 -15.09 -14.78 18.22
N ALA A 292 -15.42 -13.64 17.59
CA ALA A 292 -14.47 -12.61 17.18
C ALA A 292 -15.15 -11.24 17.03
N SER A 293 -14.33 -10.18 17.00
CA SER A 293 -14.72 -8.80 16.75
C SER A 293 -14.10 -8.27 15.46
N GLY A 294 -14.70 -7.24 14.86
CA GLY A 294 -14.25 -6.66 13.58
C GLY A 294 -14.47 -7.57 12.37
N VAL A 295 -15.44 -8.49 12.47
CA VAL A 295 -15.76 -9.51 11.46
C VAL A 295 -17.25 -9.56 11.13
N GLU A 296 -17.59 -10.14 9.99
CA GLU A 296 -18.95 -10.32 9.51
C GLU A 296 -19.17 -11.62 8.72
N GLY A 297 -20.36 -11.81 8.18
CA GLY A 297 -20.66 -12.89 7.23
C GLY A 297 -20.29 -14.31 7.64
N PRO A 298 -20.71 -14.83 8.81
CA PRO A 298 -20.43 -16.22 9.17
C PRO A 298 -20.94 -17.21 8.11
N ALA A 299 -20.07 -18.11 7.66
CA ALA A 299 -20.45 -19.23 6.78
C ALA A 299 -19.97 -20.55 7.39
N VAL A 300 -20.89 -21.43 7.78
CA VAL A 300 -20.61 -22.63 8.58
C VAL A 300 -20.93 -23.94 7.83
N TYR A 301 -20.03 -24.93 7.92
CA TYR A 301 -20.19 -26.23 7.26
C TYR A 301 -19.49 -27.36 8.01
N TRP A 302 -19.93 -28.60 7.78
CA TRP A 302 -19.33 -29.80 8.35
C TRP A 302 -18.03 -30.20 7.62
N ASP A 303 -17.11 -30.83 8.35
CA ASP A 303 -15.92 -31.47 7.78
C ASP A 303 -16.30 -32.84 7.19
N ASN A 304 -15.98 -33.06 5.91
CA ASN A 304 -16.25 -34.30 5.19
C ASN A 304 -15.46 -35.51 5.75
N GLN A 305 -14.35 -35.29 6.45
CA GLN A 305 -13.39 -36.32 6.86
C GLN A 305 -13.41 -36.60 8.37
N VAL A 306 -13.76 -35.61 9.20
CA VAL A 306 -13.71 -35.70 10.67
C VAL A 306 -15.11 -35.57 11.26
N ASP A 307 -15.67 -36.69 11.73
CA ASP A 307 -16.98 -36.75 12.42
C ASP A 307 -17.06 -35.73 13.58
N GLY A 308 -18.14 -34.96 13.62
CA GLY A 308 -18.37 -33.92 14.62
C GLY A 308 -17.52 -32.63 14.48
N LYS A 309 -16.58 -32.55 13.52
CA LYS A 309 -15.83 -31.32 13.25
C LYS A 309 -16.59 -30.42 12.27
N ALA A 310 -16.69 -29.14 12.60
CA ALA A 310 -17.22 -28.10 11.72
C ALA A 310 -16.20 -26.99 11.48
N HIS A 311 -16.36 -26.31 10.36
CA HIS A 311 -15.62 -25.12 9.94
C HIS A 311 -16.56 -23.92 9.87
N LEU A 312 -16.03 -22.74 10.21
CA LEU A 312 -16.73 -21.46 10.20
C LEU A 312 -15.81 -20.42 9.56
N LEU A 313 -16.25 -19.79 8.48
CA LEU A 313 -15.56 -18.67 7.87
C LEU A 313 -16.09 -17.37 8.47
N LEU A 314 -15.21 -16.43 8.82
CA LEU A 314 -15.57 -15.07 9.25
C LEU A 314 -14.89 -14.04 8.33
N ASP A 315 -15.68 -13.14 7.73
CA ASP A 315 -15.19 -12.12 6.80
C ASP A 315 -14.59 -10.95 7.59
N PHE A 316 -13.29 -10.76 7.48
CA PHE A 316 -12.62 -9.56 7.97
C PHE A 316 -12.87 -8.44 6.95
N TYR A 317 -14.07 -7.86 6.99
CA TYR A 317 -14.58 -6.90 5.98
C TYR A 317 -13.69 -5.65 5.80
N GLY A 318 -12.95 -5.25 6.84
CA GLY A 318 -11.94 -4.19 6.78
C GLY A 318 -10.49 -4.67 6.52
N GLY A 319 -10.29 -5.96 6.22
CA GLY A 319 -8.99 -6.59 5.97
C GLY A 319 -9.03 -7.55 4.77
N ASP A 320 -8.21 -8.60 4.77
CA ASP A 320 -7.94 -9.47 3.61
C ASP A 320 -8.97 -10.59 3.33
N GLY A 321 -10.21 -10.42 3.81
CA GLY A 321 -11.35 -11.31 3.51
C GLY A 321 -11.61 -12.39 4.55
N TYR A 322 -12.25 -13.46 4.11
CA TYR A 322 -12.58 -14.63 4.92
C TYR A 322 -11.36 -15.28 5.58
N LYS A 323 -11.53 -15.72 6.84
CA LYS A 323 -10.57 -16.59 7.54
C LYS A 323 -11.31 -17.77 8.17
N PRO A 324 -10.77 -19.00 8.05
CA PRO A 324 -11.38 -20.19 8.62
C PRO A 324 -11.13 -20.32 10.13
N TYR A 325 -12.15 -20.81 10.81
CA TYR A 325 -12.15 -21.27 12.20
C TYR A 325 -12.69 -22.69 12.24
N GLU A 326 -12.36 -23.46 13.26
CA GLU A 326 -12.84 -24.82 13.45
C GLU A 326 -13.31 -25.09 14.88
N SER A 327 -14.19 -26.10 15.00
CA SER A 327 -14.65 -26.64 16.27
C SER A 327 -14.96 -28.13 16.14
N THR A 328 -14.58 -28.92 17.14
CA THR A 328 -15.01 -30.32 17.32
C THR A 328 -16.13 -30.46 18.36
N ASP A 329 -16.57 -29.34 18.97
CA ASP A 329 -17.73 -29.27 19.85
C ASP A 329 -18.49 -27.96 19.59
N VAL A 330 -19.23 -27.95 18.49
CA VAL A 330 -20.08 -26.81 18.09
C VAL A 330 -21.05 -26.39 19.19
N LYS A 331 -21.52 -27.34 20.02
CA LYS A 331 -22.49 -27.09 21.10
C LYS A 331 -21.88 -26.27 22.25
N SER A 332 -20.57 -26.36 22.47
CA SER A 332 -19.85 -25.51 23.42
C SER A 332 -19.73 -24.04 22.99
N GLY A 333 -20.00 -23.72 21.72
CA GLY A 333 -19.77 -22.39 21.15
C GLY A 333 -18.29 -21.97 21.06
N ARG A 334 -17.34 -22.89 21.29
CA ARG A 334 -15.90 -22.63 21.20
C ARG A 334 -15.40 -22.85 19.78
N TRP A 335 -14.67 -21.87 19.25
CA TRP A 335 -14.11 -21.86 17.90
C TRP A 335 -12.67 -21.37 17.94
N THR A 336 -11.80 -22.05 17.21
CA THR A 336 -10.35 -21.76 17.14
C THR A 336 -10.00 -21.37 15.71
N ALA A 337 -9.16 -20.36 15.50
CA ALA A 337 -8.71 -20.00 14.16
C ALA A 337 -7.89 -21.14 13.53
N SER A 338 -8.21 -21.50 12.28
CA SER A 338 -7.49 -22.50 11.49
C SER A 338 -6.37 -21.83 10.67
N SER A 339 -5.51 -22.64 10.04
CA SER A 339 -4.48 -22.10 9.13
C SER A 339 -5.11 -21.40 7.92
N THR A 340 -4.64 -20.20 7.59
CA THR A 340 -4.99 -19.48 6.37
C THR A 340 -4.08 -19.81 5.18
N SER A 341 -3.05 -20.65 5.35
CA SER A 341 -2.02 -20.88 4.32
C SER A 341 -2.54 -21.44 2.99
N GLY A 342 -3.66 -22.18 3.03
CA GLY A 342 -4.35 -22.68 1.83
C GLY A 342 -5.57 -21.85 1.41
N TRP A 343 -5.96 -20.85 2.19
CA TRP A 343 -7.21 -20.11 2.01
C TRP A 343 -7.04 -18.90 1.08
N PRO A 344 -7.90 -18.70 0.07
CA PRO A 344 -7.81 -17.55 -0.82
C PRO A 344 -8.12 -16.22 -0.11
N LYS A 345 -7.31 -15.20 -0.37
CA LYS A 345 -7.55 -13.84 0.10
C LYS A 345 -8.66 -13.13 -0.69
N ASN A 346 -9.19 -12.06 -0.11
CA ASN A 346 -10.18 -11.13 -0.68
C ASN A 346 -11.56 -11.73 -0.97
N LEU A 347 -11.78 -13.00 -0.62
CA LEU A 347 -13.13 -13.59 -0.55
C LEU A 347 -13.96 -12.85 0.49
N ARG A 348 -15.15 -12.40 0.09
CA ARG A 348 -16.14 -11.78 0.97
C ARG A 348 -17.30 -12.72 1.23
N HIS A 349 -18.17 -12.32 2.17
CA HIS A 349 -19.36 -13.04 2.63
C HIS A 349 -20.01 -13.88 1.52
N GLY A 350 -20.17 -15.18 1.78
CA GLY A 350 -20.67 -16.18 0.83
C GLY A 350 -20.90 -17.50 1.55
N SER A 351 -20.63 -18.62 0.90
CA SER A 351 -21.03 -19.94 1.40
C SER A 351 -20.18 -21.09 0.83
N VAL A 352 -20.27 -22.27 1.46
CA VAL A 352 -19.52 -23.47 1.06
C VAL A 352 -20.44 -24.70 1.03
N LEU A 353 -20.48 -25.38 -0.12
CA LEU A 353 -21.21 -26.62 -0.34
C LEU A 353 -20.22 -27.80 -0.38
N PRO A 354 -20.32 -28.82 0.48
CA PRO A 354 -19.56 -30.05 0.30
C PRO A 354 -20.08 -30.85 -0.92
N ILE A 355 -19.18 -31.47 -1.69
CA ILE A 355 -19.48 -32.08 -2.99
C ILE A 355 -18.82 -33.45 -3.17
N THR A 356 -19.46 -34.29 -3.98
CA THR A 356 -18.96 -35.60 -4.42
C THR A 356 -17.89 -35.47 -5.52
N ALA A 357 -17.14 -36.56 -5.76
CA ALA A 357 -16.14 -36.61 -6.82
C ALA A 357 -16.71 -36.32 -8.23
N ALA A 358 -17.94 -36.76 -8.51
CA ALA A 358 -18.62 -36.52 -9.79
C ALA A 358 -18.93 -35.02 -9.98
N GLN A 359 -19.45 -34.36 -8.95
CA GLN A 359 -19.71 -32.92 -8.95
C GLN A 359 -18.40 -32.11 -9.03
N MET A 360 -17.37 -32.51 -8.28
CA MET A 360 -16.05 -31.87 -8.31
C MET A 360 -15.42 -31.94 -9.70
N SER A 361 -15.53 -33.10 -10.38
CA SER A 361 -15.09 -33.29 -11.76
C SER A 361 -15.90 -32.46 -12.76
N ALA A 362 -17.23 -32.47 -12.66
CA ALA A 362 -18.11 -31.68 -13.54
C ALA A 362 -17.84 -30.18 -13.42
N VAL A 363 -17.82 -29.65 -12.19
CA VAL A 363 -17.59 -28.23 -11.90
C VAL A 363 -16.19 -27.78 -12.32
N GLY A 364 -15.15 -28.55 -12.00
CA GLY A 364 -13.78 -28.26 -12.44
C GLY A 364 -13.56 -28.41 -13.95
N GLY A 365 -14.33 -29.26 -14.63
CA GLY A 365 -14.31 -29.44 -16.08
C GLY A 365 -15.04 -28.32 -16.84
N LYS A 366 -16.17 -27.83 -16.30
CA LYS A 366 -16.92 -26.70 -16.86
C LYS A 366 -16.15 -25.38 -16.70
N TRP A 367 -15.65 -25.12 -15.50
CA TRP A 367 -14.93 -23.90 -15.16
C TRP A 367 -13.51 -24.27 -14.71
N PRO A 368 -12.54 -24.34 -15.64
CA PRO A 368 -11.17 -24.64 -15.27
C PRO A 368 -10.67 -23.62 -14.24
N ALA A 369 -9.93 -24.11 -13.26
CA ALA A 369 -9.18 -23.25 -12.35
C ALA A 369 -8.19 -22.37 -13.13
N VAL A 370 -7.66 -21.33 -12.49
CA VAL A 370 -6.44 -20.66 -13.01
C VAL A 370 -5.39 -21.74 -13.25
N SER A 371 -4.92 -21.84 -14.49
CA SER A 371 -4.09 -22.94 -14.96
C SER A 371 -2.63 -22.77 -14.53
N ASN A 372 -2.34 -23.05 -13.26
CA ASN A 372 -0.98 -23.33 -12.79
C ASN A 372 -0.50 -24.74 -13.26
N ALA A 373 -1.03 -25.24 -14.38
CA ALA A 373 -0.66 -26.49 -15.03
C ALA A 373 -1.03 -26.43 -16.53
N PRO A 374 -0.10 -26.72 -17.46
CA PRO A 374 -0.31 -26.63 -18.91
C PRO A 374 -1.00 -27.87 -19.49
N PRO A 375 -1.38 -27.85 -20.79
CA PRO A 375 -1.82 -29.05 -21.50
C PRO A 375 -0.68 -30.07 -21.64
N VAL A 376 -0.98 -31.33 -21.31
CA VAL A 376 -0.24 -32.54 -21.78
C VAL A 376 1.23 -32.69 -21.34
N ILE A 377 1.54 -32.52 -20.05
CA ILE A 377 2.67 -33.24 -19.39
C ILE A 377 2.25 -33.68 -17.98
N ILE A 378 1.53 -34.82 -17.85
CA ILE A 378 1.15 -35.37 -16.52
C ILE A 378 1.72 -36.78 -16.27
N ASN A 379 1.87 -37.62 -17.30
CA ASN A 379 2.26 -39.03 -17.11
C ASN A 379 3.74 -39.27 -16.74
N ALA A 380 4.58 -38.22 -16.68
CA ALA A 380 5.96 -38.30 -16.20
C ALA A 380 6.13 -37.87 -14.74
N TRP A 381 5.29 -36.96 -14.24
CA TRP A 381 5.50 -36.29 -12.94
C TRP A 381 5.29 -37.18 -11.72
N GLN A 382 4.46 -38.22 -11.84
CA GLN A 382 4.09 -39.08 -10.71
C GLN A 382 5.12 -40.19 -10.41
N LEU A 383 6.14 -40.36 -11.25
CA LEU A 383 7.20 -41.39 -11.10
C LEU A 383 8.46 -40.91 -10.36
N VAL A 384 8.63 -39.59 -10.17
CA VAL A 384 9.89 -38.99 -9.73
C VAL A 384 10.07 -38.98 -8.21
N LEU A 385 8.98 -38.93 -7.44
CA LEU A 385 9.01 -38.66 -5.98
C LEU A 385 8.36 -39.77 -5.13
N SER A 386 8.48 -41.04 -5.51
CA SER A 386 7.85 -42.15 -4.77
C SER A 386 8.64 -43.47 -4.73
N PRO A 387 9.97 -43.47 -4.92
CA PRO A 387 10.79 -44.12 -3.90
C PRO A 387 12.21 -43.53 -3.75
N LEU A 388 12.36 -42.43 -3.00
CA LEU A 388 13.65 -42.11 -2.38
C LEU A 388 13.44 -41.81 -0.90
N ASN A 389 13.77 -42.81 -0.09
CA ASN A 389 13.68 -42.79 1.38
C ASN A 389 14.85 -41.98 1.97
N VAL A 390 14.95 -40.70 1.59
CA VAL A 390 15.95 -39.77 2.12
C VAL A 390 15.47 -39.34 3.52
N PRO A 391 16.31 -39.46 4.56
CA PRO A 391 15.92 -39.05 5.91
C PRO A 391 15.63 -37.54 5.98
N GLN A 392 14.85 -37.16 7.00
CA GLN A 392 14.52 -35.77 7.32
C GLN A 392 15.78 -34.87 7.41
N PRO A 393 15.61 -33.55 7.15
CA PRO A 393 16.55 -32.82 6.31
C PRO A 393 17.92 -32.67 6.96
N LEU A 394 18.94 -33.15 6.25
CA LEU A 394 20.23 -32.49 6.29
C LEU A 394 20.00 -31.04 5.84
N ILE A 395 20.26 -30.12 6.76
CA ILE A 395 20.22 -28.68 6.52
C ILE A 395 21.22 -28.37 5.42
N PHE A 396 20.73 -28.21 4.18
CA PHE A 396 21.44 -27.39 3.22
C PHE A 396 21.43 -25.97 3.79
N ASN A 397 22.62 -25.40 3.98
CA ASN A 397 22.79 -24.05 4.52
C ASN A 397 22.30 -23.01 3.50
N TYR A 398 20.98 -22.86 3.39
CA TYR A 398 20.37 -21.64 2.88
C TYR A 398 20.62 -20.54 3.90
N GLN A 399 21.82 -19.95 3.84
CA GLN A 399 22.05 -18.61 4.37
C GLN A 399 21.13 -17.68 3.59
N PRO A 400 20.16 -16.99 4.23
CA PRO A 400 19.39 -15.97 3.56
C PRO A 400 20.37 -14.90 3.05
N ARG A 401 20.46 -14.70 1.74
CA ARG A 401 21.20 -13.54 1.22
C ARG A 401 20.33 -12.32 1.49
N ASP A 402 20.67 -11.53 2.50
CA ASP A 402 19.98 -10.26 2.79
C ASP A 402 20.00 -9.32 1.57
N THR A 403 18.91 -9.31 0.79
CA THR A 403 18.27 -8.28 -0.07
C THR A 403 17.41 -8.95 -1.15
N GLN A 404 16.41 -8.23 -1.69
CA GLN A 404 15.76 -8.55 -2.98
C GLN A 404 16.79 -8.95 -4.05
N SER A 405 16.57 -10.09 -4.67
CA SER A 405 17.28 -10.61 -5.85
C SER A 405 16.48 -10.32 -7.14
N MET A 406 17.07 -10.52 -8.33
CA MET A 406 16.46 -10.07 -9.59
C MET A 406 15.11 -10.73 -9.88
N ASP A 407 14.91 -11.95 -9.41
CA ASP A 407 13.64 -12.66 -9.40
C ASP A 407 12.55 -11.95 -8.57
N GLU A 408 12.91 -11.35 -7.42
CA GLU A 408 11.98 -10.60 -6.60
C GLU A 408 11.66 -9.22 -7.19
N GLU A 409 12.62 -8.61 -7.89
CA GLU A 409 12.38 -7.42 -8.72
C GLU A 409 11.39 -7.72 -9.86
N VAL A 410 11.58 -8.81 -10.61
CA VAL A 410 10.65 -9.23 -11.69
C VAL A 410 9.25 -9.50 -11.14
N ARG A 411 9.14 -10.21 -10.00
CA ARG A 411 7.85 -10.44 -9.32
C ARG A 411 7.18 -9.15 -8.84
N GLU A 412 7.93 -8.12 -8.47
CA GLU A 412 7.37 -6.82 -8.08
C GLU A 412 6.92 -6.00 -9.29
N LEU A 413 7.76 -5.87 -10.32
CA LEU A 413 7.42 -5.15 -11.55
C LEU A 413 6.19 -5.76 -12.24
N HIS A 414 6.02 -7.08 -12.16
CA HIS A 414 4.83 -7.77 -12.67
C HIS A 414 3.55 -7.37 -11.92
N ARG A 415 3.59 -7.34 -10.57
CA ARG A 415 2.47 -6.87 -9.73
C ARG A 415 2.11 -5.42 -10.02
N ASP A 416 3.12 -4.56 -10.13
CA ASP A 416 2.98 -3.12 -10.40
C ASP A 416 2.30 -2.87 -11.75
N LEU A 417 2.80 -3.50 -12.81
CA LEU A 417 2.22 -3.41 -14.15
C LEU A 417 0.78 -3.96 -14.21
N ALA A 418 0.51 -5.08 -13.54
CA ALA A 418 -0.83 -5.64 -13.45
C ALA A 418 -1.82 -4.69 -12.76
N SER A 419 -1.41 -4.06 -11.65
CA SER A 419 -2.20 -3.05 -10.94
C SER A 419 -2.50 -1.84 -11.83
N ARG A 420 -1.46 -1.25 -12.43
CA ARG A 420 -1.57 -0.11 -13.35
C ARG A 420 -2.48 -0.41 -14.55
N TYR A 421 -2.42 -1.62 -15.11
CA TYR A 421 -3.31 -2.02 -16.20
C TYR A 421 -4.78 -2.18 -15.77
N VAL A 422 -5.04 -2.69 -14.56
CA VAL A 422 -6.42 -2.73 -14.01
C VAL A 422 -6.99 -1.33 -13.80
N GLN A 423 -6.18 -0.39 -13.30
CA GLN A 423 -6.61 0.99 -13.01
C GLN A 423 -6.73 1.87 -14.26
N HIS A 424 -5.83 1.71 -15.24
CA HIS A 424 -5.66 2.66 -16.34
C HIS A 424 -5.64 2.04 -17.75
N GLY A 425 -5.64 0.70 -17.88
CA GLY A 425 -5.42 0.00 -19.14
C GLY A 425 -6.35 0.43 -20.28
N SER A 426 -7.66 0.56 -20.01
CA SER A 426 -8.64 1.03 -21.01
C SER A 426 -8.39 2.47 -21.49
N ARG A 427 -8.00 3.36 -20.57
CA ARG A 427 -7.65 4.75 -20.84
C ARG A 427 -6.35 4.84 -21.66
N VAL A 428 -5.31 4.10 -21.26
CA VAL A 428 -4.03 3.98 -21.99
C VAL A 428 -4.25 3.42 -23.40
N GLU A 429 -5.08 2.38 -23.54
CA GLU A 429 -5.45 1.80 -24.83
C GLU A 429 -6.13 2.79 -25.77
N GLN A 430 -7.10 3.55 -25.27
CA GLN A 430 -7.79 4.60 -26.04
C GLN A 430 -6.83 5.72 -26.44
N MET A 431 -5.99 6.16 -25.49
CA MET A 431 -5.05 7.27 -25.69
C MET A 431 -3.95 6.90 -26.70
N TRP A 432 -3.31 5.74 -26.56
CA TRP A 432 -2.27 5.30 -27.52
C TRP A 432 -2.80 5.20 -28.94
N ARG A 433 -4.01 4.67 -29.13
CA ARG A 433 -4.66 4.59 -30.44
C ARG A 433 -4.97 5.97 -31.04
N SER A 434 -5.18 7.00 -30.21
CA SER A 434 -5.39 8.38 -30.66
C SER A 434 -4.10 9.13 -31.05
N LEU A 435 -2.92 8.64 -30.64
CA LEU A 435 -1.65 9.29 -30.94
C LEU A 435 -1.15 8.95 -32.34
N GLU A 436 -0.74 9.99 -33.07
CA GLU A 436 0.00 9.89 -34.33
C GLU A 436 1.45 9.39 -34.13
N LYS A 437 2.10 8.95 -35.21
CA LYS A 437 3.47 8.37 -35.17
C LYS A 437 4.50 9.27 -34.47
N GLY A 438 4.48 10.58 -34.72
CA GLY A 438 5.39 11.54 -34.08
C GLY A 438 5.24 11.59 -32.55
N PRO A 439 4.05 11.89 -32.02
CA PRO A 439 3.75 11.80 -30.59
C PRO A 439 4.10 10.45 -29.95
N ARG A 440 3.81 9.31 -30.61
CA ARG A 440 4.19 7.97 -30.13
C ARG A 440 5.72 7.83 -29.94
N ILE A 441 6.52 8.38 -30.85
CA ILE A 441 7.99 8.41 -30.72
C ILE A 441 8.45 9.25 -29.51
N ASN A 442 7.77 10.38 -29.23
CA ASN A 442 8.13 11.23 -28.11
C ASN A 442 7.84 10.54 -26.76
N VAL A 443 6.71 9.85 -26.64
CA VAL A 443 6.37 9.00 -25.49
C VAL A 443 7.45 7.94 -25.25
N LEU A 444 7.78 7.13 -26.27
CA LEU A 444 8.80 6.08 -26.12
C LEU A 444 10.20 6.63 -25.77
N ARG A 445 10.51 7.86 -26.15
CA ARG A 445 11.80 8.51 -25.85
C ARG A 445 11.88 9.12 -24.46
N ALA A 446 10.76 9.51 -23.86
CA ALA A 446 10.74 10.12 -22.53
C ALA A 446 11.27 9.14 -21.47
N GLY A 447 10.79 7.90 -21.48
CA GLY A 447 11.28 6.81 -20.64
C GLY A 447 12.66 6.22 -20.99
N ALA A 448 13.32 6.65 -22.07
CA ALA A 448 14.56 6.04 -22.55
C ALA A 448 15.81 6.81 -22.10
N HIS A 449 16.85 6.10 -21.64
CA HIS A 449 18.12 6.73 -21.26
C HIS A 449 18.75 7.47 -22.44
N ASN A 450 18.92 8.79 -22.30
CA ASN A 450 19.32 9.72 -23.37
C ASN A 450 18.44 9.67 -24.63
N GLY A 451 17.18 9.22 -24.53
CA GLY A 451 16.26 9.06 -25.66
C GLY A 451 16.64 7.94 -26.65
N ALA A 452 17.54 7.03 -26.27
CA ALA A 452 18.06 5.98 -27.14
C ALA A 452 17.10 4.78 -27.24
N LEU A 453 16.71 4.42 -28.46
CA LEU A 453 15.81 3.30 -28.78
C LEU A 453 16.29 2.57 -30.03
N LEU A 454 15.93 1.29 -30.15
CA LEU A 454 16.11 0.54 -31.40
C LEU A 454 15.24 1.17 -32.50
N LYS A 455 15.81 1.38 -33.69
CA LYS A 455 15.04 1.87 -34.85
C LYS A 455 14.06 0.82 -35.37
N HIS A 456 14.52 -0.42 -35.45
CA HIS A 456 13.80 -1.60 -35.92
C HIS A 456 14.33 -2.84 -35.19
N SER A 457 13.62 -3.97 -35.26
CA SER A 457 13.91 -5.24 -34.54
C SER A 457 15.27 -5.92 -34.83
N ARG A 458 16.10 -5.33 -35.70
CA ARG A 458 17.45 -5.82 -36.07
C ARG A 458 18.55 -4.76 -35.89
N ASP A 459 18.23 -3.63 -35.25
CA ASP A 459 19.15 -2.52 -35.03
C ASP A 459 20.23 -2.88 -34.00
N ARG A 460 21.50 -2.86 -34.41
CA ARG A 460 22.64 -3.24 -33.56
C ARG A 460 23.25 -2.07 -32.78
N SER A 461 22.72 -0.86 -32.92
CA SER A 461 23.30 0.36 -32.32
C SER A 461 23.32 0.36 -30.79
N LEU A 462 22.44 -0.43 -30.14
CA LEU A 462 22.37 -0.58 -28.68
C LEU A 462 22.92 -1.94 -28.18
N GLY A 463 23.93 -2.49 -28.86
CA GLY A 463 24.65 -3.69 -28.40
C GLY A 463 23.78 -4.96 -28.42
N ASN A 464 23.54 -5.57 -27.26
CA ASN A 464 22.71 -6.77 -27.13
C ASN A 464 21.21 -6.48 -26.93
N VAL A 465 20.76 -5.22 -26.85
CA VAL A 465 19.34 -4.89 -26.58
C VAL A 465 18.40 -5.49 -27.63
N TRP A 466 18.77 -5.52 -28.91
CA TRP A 466 17.98 -6.17 -29.97
C TRP A 466 17.94 -7.70 -29.88
N LYS A 467 18.80 -8.33 -29.08
CA LYS A 467 18.69 -9.75 -28.74
C LYS A 467 17.75 -9.95 -27.55
N ILE A 468 17.82 -9.07 -26.54
CA ILE A 468 17.03 -9.19 -25.32
C ILE A 468 15.56 -8.76 -25.53
N MET A 469 15.31 -7.71 -26.31
CA MET A 469 13.96 -7.16 -26.57
C MET A 469 13.84 -6.52 -27.98
N PRO A 470 13.98 -7.30 -29.07
CA PRO A 470 13.84 -6.79 -30.44
C PRO A 470 12.49 -6.12 -30.70
N GLU A 471 11.41 -6.53 -30.02
CA GLU A 471 10.08 -5.96 -30.16
C GLU A 471 9.97 -4.51 -29.64
N TRP A 472 10.92 -4.08 -28.80
CA TRP A 472 10.93 -2.74 -28.22
C TRP A 472 11.63 -1.73 -29.13
N ASN A 473 11.05 -1.49 -30.31
CA ASN A 473 11.63 -0.64 -31.35
C ASN A 473 10.63 0.39 -31.94
N ILE A 474 11.18 1.46 -32.52
CA ILE A 474 10.40 2.58 -33.04
C ILE A 474 9.50 2.16 -34.20
N GLU A 475 10.00 1.37 -35.17
CA GLU A 475 9.25 1.00 -36.37
C GLU A 475 7.97 0.23 -36.02
N ASP A 476 8.11 -0.85 -35.25
CA ASP A 476 7.02 -1.79 -34.95
C ASP A 476 6.00 -1.21 -33.95
N LEU A 477 6.46 -0.44 -32.94
CA LEU A 477 5.56 0.15 -31.94
C LEU A 477 4.81 1.40 -32.46
N THR A 478 5.43 2.20 -33.34
CA THR A 478 4.87 3.51 -33.75
C THR A 478 4.19 3.54 -35.11
N ALA A 479 4.13 2.40 -35.83
CA ALA A 479 3.34 2.29 -37.05
C ALA A 479 1.85 2.59 -36.77
N PRO A 480 1.13 3.36 -37.62
CA PRO A 480 -0.23 3.82 -37.32
C PRO A 480 -1.23 2.71 -37.02
N SER A 481 -1.12 1.57 -37.73
CA SER A 481 -1.97 0.38 -37.57
C SER A 481 -1.50 -0.58 -36.46
N SER A 482 -0.37 -0.33 -35.80
CA SER A 482 0.19 -1.23 -34.80
C SER A 482 -0.56 -1.13 -33.47
N ASN A 483 -1.04 -2.29 -33.00
CA ASN A 483 -1.46 -2.51 -31.61
C ASN A 483 -0.36 -3.17 -30.76
N LEU A 484 0.87 -3.35 -31.28
CA LEU A 484 1.91 -4.16 -30.62
C LEU A 484 2.17 -3.73 -29.16
N LEU A 485 2.31 -2.43 -28.90
CA LEU A 485 2.48 -1.93 -27.52
C LEU A 485 1.33 -2.34 -26.60
N ILE A 486 0.10 -2.29 -27.10
CA ILE A 486 -1.11 -2.64 -26.34
C ILE A 486 -1.20 -4.15 -26.12
N GLU A 487 -0.84 -4.95 -27.12
CA GLU A 487 -0.79 -6.41 -27.01
C GLU A 487 0.31 -6.85 -26.03
N MET A 488 1.49 -6.21 -26.08
CA MET A 488 2.56 -6.36 -25.09
C MET A 488 2.09 -6.01 -23.68
N LEU A 489 1.53 -4.81 -23.50
CA LEU A 489 1.01 -4.32 -22.23
C LEU A 489 -0.03 -5.29 -21.65
N LYS A 490 -1.04 -5.63 -22.43
CA LYS A 490 -2.13 -6.52 -22.03
C LYS A 490 -1.62 -7.93 -21.69
N HIS A 491 -0.75 -8.51 -22.52
CA HIS A 491 -0.15 -9.82 -22.22
C HIS A 491 0.61 -9.75 -20.90
N ARG A 492 1.64 -8.88 -20.80
CA ARG A 492 2.52 -8.80 -19.62
C ARG A 492 1.80 -8.42 -18.32
N ALA A 493 0.68 -7.70 -18.40
CA ALA A 493 -0.13 -7.31 -17.25
C ALA A 493 -1.21 -8.33 -16.84
N THR A 494 -1.55 -9.30 -17.69
CA THR A 494 -2.66 -10.24 -17.43
C THR A 494 -2.28 -11.73 -17.43
N THR A 495 -1.10 -12.10 -17.92
CA THR A 495 -0.53 -13.45 -17.80
C THR A 495 0.43 -13.57 -16.63
N SER A 496 0.58 -14.77 -16.06
CA SER A 496 1.54 -15.05 -14.98
C SER A 496 3.00 -15.04 -15.47
N LEU A 497 3.98 -15.00 -14.56
CA LEU A 497 5.39 -15.04 -14.98
C LEU A 497 5.78 -16.40 -15.60
N LEU A 498 5.20 -17.51 -15.12
CA LEU A 498 5.32 -18.83 -15.77
C LEU A 498 4.64 -18.87 -17.15
N GLU A 499 3.51 -18.20 -17.34
CA GLU A 499 2.86 -18.11 -18.65
C GLU A 499 3.71 -17.29 -19.64
N GLN A 500 4.34 -16.21 -19.18
CA GLN A 500 5.27 -15.39 -19.97
C GLN A 500 6.58 -16.12 -20.30
N TYR A 501 7.08 -16.93 -19.37
CA TYR A 501 8.22 -17.81 -19.56
C TYR A 501 7.99 -18.80 -20.73
N ALA A 502 6.81 -19.43 -20.74
CA ALA A 502 6.45 -20.47 -21.70
C ALA A 502 5.86 -19.94 -23.02
N SER A 503 5.14 -18.82 -23.00
CA SER A 503 4.38 -18.30 -24.14
C SER A 503 4.41 -16.79 -24.24
N GLY A 504 4.52 -16.28 -25.47
CA GLY A 504 4.48 -14.87 -25.79
C GLY A 504 3.12 -14.39 -26.28
N ILE A 505 3.11 -13.15 -26.76
CA ILE A 505 1.93 -12.48 -27.32
C ILE A 505 1.36 -13.30 -28.48
N ASN A 506 0.02 -13.40 -28.55
CA ASN A 506 -0.72 -14.14 -29.56
C ASN A 506 -0.28 -15.61 -29.75
N GLY A 507 0.32 -16.23 -28.72
CA GLY A 507 0.83 -17.60 -28.77
C GLY A 507 2.22 -17.75 -29.40
N GLY A 508 2.96 -16.65 -29.55
CA GLY A 508 4.38 -16.67 -29.95
C GLY A 508 5.32 -17.27 -28.88
N PRO A 509 6.64 -17.24 -29.10
CA PRO A 509 7.62 -17.76 -28.15
C PRO A 509 7.60 -16.99 -26.82
N GLY A 510 7.62 -17.72 -25.71
CA GLY A 510 7.84 -17.16 -24.37
C GLY A 510 9.29 -16.75 -24.12
N ASP A 511 9.57 -16.17 -22.96
CA ASP A 511 10.88 -15.62 -22.63
C ASP A 511 12.00 -16.67 -22.64
N HIS A 512 11.72 -17.92 -22.23
CA HIS A 512 12.69 -19.01 -22.33
C HIS A 512 13.05 -19.31 -23.80
N ALA A 513 12.04 -19.60 -24.61
CA ALA A 513 12.23 -19.94 -26.02
C ALA A 513 12.95 -18.83 -26.79
N HIS A 514 12.59 -17.57 -26.53
CA HIS A 514 13.26 -16.40 -27.10
C HIS A 514 14.74 -16.31 -26.70
N ILE A 515 15.07 -16.48 -25.41
CA ILE A 515 16.46 -16.43 -24.97
C ILE A 515 17.29 -17.57 -25.57
N ILE A 516 16.76 -18.80 -25.61
CA ILE A 516 17.43 -19.94 -26.25
C ILE A 516 17.69 -19.66 -27.74
N GLU A 517 16.69 -19.19 -28.50
CA GLU A 517 16.85 -18.80 -29.91
C GLU A 517 17.96 -17.74 -30.09
N MET A 518 18.03 -16.74 -29.21
CA MET A 518 19.04 -15.69 -29.28
C MET A 518 20.44 -16.16 -28.85
N MET A 519 20.54 -17.13 -27.95
CA MET A 519 21.80 -17.80 -27.62
C MET A 519 22.30 -18.63 -28.80
N GLU A 520 21.46 -19.50 -29.35
CA GLU A 520 21.80 -20.42 -30.46
C GLU A 520 22.07 -19.67 -31.77
N GLU A 521 21.16 -18.80 -32.22
CA GLU A 521 21.29 -18.17 -33.54
C GLU A 521 22.13 -16.88 -33.53
N LYS A 522 22.17 -16.15 -32.42
CA LYS A 522 22.78 -14.80 -32.35
C LYS A 522 23.94 -14.69 -31.37
N ASN A 523 24.39 -15.81 -30.78
CA ASN A 523 25.46 -15.87 -29.79
C ASN A 523 25.26 -14.82 -28.67
N LEU A 524 24.07 -14.82 -28.07
CA LEU A 524 23.83 -14.15 -26.79
C LEU A 524 24.52 -14.94 -25.67
N GLN A 525 25.21 -14.26 -24.76
CA GLN A 525 25.88 -14.87 -23.61
C GLN A 525 25.81 -13.91 -22.42
N HIS A 526 25.64 -14.44 -21.21
CA HIS A 526 25.66 -13.65 -19.99
C HIS A 526 27.10 -13.27 -19.60
N GLN A 527 27.35 -12.02 -19.23
CA GLN A 527 28.71 -11.50 -19.01
C GLN A 527 29.45 -12.19 -17.86
N ASN A 528 28.72 -12.70 -16.87
CA ASN A 528 29.26 -13.38 -15.69
C ASN A 528 29.04 -14.91 -15.71
N ALA A 529 28.81 -15.53 -16.88
CA ALA A 529 28.52 -16.98 -16.96
C ALA A 529 29.58 -17.86 -16.28
N SER A 530 30.86 -17.44 -16.29
CA SER A 530 31.96 -18.10 -15.59
C SER A 530 31.82 -18.12 -14.05
N HIS A 531 31.03 -17.23 -13.46
CA HIS A 531 30.75 -17.18 -12.02
C HIS A 531 29.57 -18.07 -11.59
N PHE A 532 28.85 -18.66 -12.54
CA PHE A 532 27.65 -19.48 -12.30
C PHE A 532 27.88 -20.97 -12.55
N LYS A 533 29.13 -21.42 -12.48
CA LYS A 533 29.47 -22.84 -12.58
C LYS A 533 28.74 -23.62 -11.48
N ASP A 534 28.07 -24.70 -11.88
CA ASP A 534 27.28 -25.58 -11.00
C ASP A 534 26.06 -24.89 -10.32
N CYS A 535 25.65 -23.72 -10.82
CA CYS A 535 24.46 -22.98 -10.38
C CYS A 535 23.26 -23.12 -11.34
N TRP A 536 22.05 -23.16 -10.78
CA TRP A 536 20.81 -23.43 -11.49
C TRP A 536 19.69 -22.51 -11.00
N THR A 537 18.72 -22.19 -11.88
CA THR A 537 17.57 -21.30 -11.63
C THR A 537 16.25 -22.04 -11.85
N LEU A 538 15.30 -21.79 -10.96
CA LEU A 538 13.99 -22.46 -10.88
C LEU A 538 12.88 -21.62 -11.52
N PHE A 539 12.20 -22.18 -12.53
CA PHE A 539 11.02 -21.61 -13.19
C PHE A 539 9.81 -22.56 -13.06
N VAL A 540 9.59 -23.07 -11.84
CA VAL A 540 8.61 -24.13 -11.54
C VAL A 540 7.34 -23.65 -10.83
N HIS A 541 7.40 -22.54 -10.10
CA HIS A 541 6.28 -22.03 -9.30
C HIS A 541 6.41 -20.51 -9.08
N GLU A 542 5.29 -19.76 -9.14
CA GLU A 542 5.27 -18.29 -9.03
C GLU A 542 6.00 -17.77 -7.77
N SER A 543 5.87 -18.46 -6.63
CA SER A 543 6.52 -18.05 -5.36
C SER A 543 8.02 -18.31 -5.29
N THR A 544 8.58 -19.09 -6.23
CA THR A 544 10.01 -19.39 -6.33
C THR A 544 10.53 -19.09 -7.74
N TYR A 545 9.78 -18.31 -8.51
CA TYR A 545 10.03 -18.05 -9.93
C TYR A 545 11.31 -17.23 -10.05
N GLY A 546 12.34 -17.77 -10.71
CA GLY A 546 13.64 -17.14 -10.86
C GLY A 546 14.61 -17.38 -9.70
N ASN A 547 14.25 -18.17 -8.68
CA ASN A 547 15.16 -18.45 -7.56
C ASN A 547 16.35 -19.30 -8.02
N SER A 548 17.58 -18.91 -7.65
CA SER A 548 18.81 -19.63 -8.01
C SER A 548 19.46 -20.37 -6.82
N PHE A 549 20.12 -21.50 -7.10
CA PHE A 549 20.82 -22.34 -6.13
C PHE A 549 22.11 -22.95 -6.72
N GLU A 550 23.07 -23.30 -5.86
CA GLU A 550 24.38 -23.86 -6.22
C GLU A 550 24.46 -25.33 -5.78
N ILE A 551 25.00 -26.22 -6.62
CA ILE A 551 25.17 -27.66 -6.32
C ILE A 551 26.65 -27.95 -6.02
N SER A 552 27.14 -27.51 -4.86
CA SER A 552 28.54 -27.65 -4.46
C SER A 552 28.87 -29.00 -3.80
N SER A 553 29.39 -29.96 -4.57
CA SER A 553 30.42 -30.93 -4.10
C SER A 553 30.86 -31.91 -5.20
N GLU A 554 32.18 -31.97 -5.45
CA GLU A 554 32.78 -33.03 -6.27
C GLU A 554 32.46 -34.41 -5.69
N GLY A 555 31.96 -35.31 -6.54
CA GLY A 555 31.58 -36.68 -6.17
C GLY A 555 30.08 -36.91 -5.90
N LYS A 556 29.24 -35.88 -5.80
CA LYS A 556 27.76 -36.04 -5.63
C LYS A 556 26.90 -35.48 -6.75
N LEU A 557 27.48 -34.73 -7.69
CA LEU A 557 26.76 -34.06 -8.78
C LEU A 557 25.76 -34.99 -9.52
N ASN A 558 26.20 -36.19 -9.94
CA ASN A 558 25.33 -37.15 -10.65
C ASN A 558 24.14 -37.67 -9.82
N ASN A 559 24.30 -37.82 -8.51
CA ASN A 559 23.22 -38.27 -7.62
C ASN A 559 22.27 -37.13 -7.23
N ALA A 560 22.77 -35.89 -7.14
CA ALA A 560 21.95 -34.71 -6.90
C ALA A 560 21.14 -34.33 -8.16
N ILE A 561 21.78 -34.33 -9.33
CA ILE A 561 21.11 -34.08 -10.62
C ILE A 561 19.99 -35.10 -10.85
N GLY A 562 20.13 -36.37 -10.45
CA GLY A 562 19.07 -37.38 -10.59
C GLY A 562 17.71 -36.98 -9.98
N GLY A 563 17.69 -36.16 -8.92
CA GLY A 563 16.46 -35.63 -8.33
C GLY A 563 15.88 -34.40 -9.04
N PHE A 564 16.70 -33.65 -9.79
CA PHE A 564 16.31 -32.46 -10.56
C PHE A 564 16.15 -32.72 -12.06
N LEU A 565 16.64 -33.87 -12.56
CA LEU A 565 16.70 -34.23 -13.97
C LEU A 565 15.35 -34.06 -14.68
N PRO A 566 14.19 -34.46 -14.12
CA PRO A 566 12.90 -34.25 -14.79
C PRO A 566 12.50 -32.77 -14.91
N GLY A 567 12.97 -31.91 -14.00
CA GLY A 567 12.80 -30.46 -14.10
C GLY A 567 13.74 -29.83 -15.14
N ILE A 568 14.93 -30.39 -15.31
CA ILE A 568 15.90 -29.98 -16.35
C ILE A 568 15.41 -30.44 -17.74
N GLU A 569 14.94 -31.67 -17.87
CA GLU A 569 14.35 -32.24 -19.09
C GLU A 569 13.06 -31.50 -19.50
N ALA A 570 12.22 -31.12 -18.53
CA ALA A 570 11.05 -30.26 -18.76
C ALA A 570 11.41 -28.76 -18.92
N GLN A 571 12.70 -28.41 -18.94
CA GLN A 571 13.23 -27.04 -19.10
C GLN A 571 12.73 -26.03 -18.04
N VAL A 572 12.21 -26.47 -16.90
CA VAL A 572 11.77 -25.60 -15.79
C VAL A 572 12.84 -25.42 -14.70
N ILE A 573 14.00 -26.07 -14.87
CA ILE A 573 15.23 -25.82 -14.13
C ILE A 573 16.35 -25.66 -15.15
N VAL A 574 16.96 -24.47 -15.21
CA VAL A 574 17.97 -24.11 -16.22
C VAL A 574 19.29 -23.68 -15.57
N PRO A 575 20.43 -23.76 -16.25
CA PRO A 575 21.68 -23.14 -15.80
C PRO A 575 21.49 -21.65 -15.45
N GLN A 576 22.12 -21.17 -14.38
CA GLN A 576 21.83 -19.82 -13.87
C GLN A 576 22.18 -18.71 -14.88
N ASP A 577 23.18 -18.88 -15.74
CA ASP A 577 23.50 -17.90 -16.79
C ASP A 577 22.35 -17.72 -17.81
N ILE A 578 21.60 -18.79 -18.10
CA ILE A 578 20.36 -18.72 -18.90
C ILE A 578 19.24 -18.07 -18.06
N GLY A 579 19.13 -18.45 -16.78
CA GLY A 579 18.15 -17.89 -15.84
C GLY A 579 18.25 -16.36 -15.68
N GLU A 580 19.46 -15.82 -15.54
CA GLU A 580 19.67 -14.37 -15.46
C GLU A 580 19.24 -13.68 -16.77
N LEU A 581 19.54 -14.24 -17.96
CA LEU A 581 19.13 -13.65 -19.25
C LEU A 581 17.60 -13.62 -19.44
N ILE A 582 16.89 -14.63 -18.94
CA ILE A 582 15.42 -14.69 -18.95
C ILE A 582 14.84 -13.62 -18.01
N LEU A 583 15.38 -13.53 -16.80
CA LEU A 583 14.99 -12.51 -15.82
C LEU A 583 15.32 -11.10 -16.31
N GLU A 584 16.46 -10.88 -16.98
CA GLU A 584 16.80 -9.61 -17.64
C GLU A 584 15.75 -9.21 -18.67
N ARG A 585 15.37 -10.11 -19.59
CA ARG A 585 14.33 -9.84 -20.61
C ARG A 585 13.01 -9.44 -19.97
N GLN A 586 12.55 -10.18 -18.96
CA GLN A 586 11.31 -9.86 -18.24
C GLN A 586 11.40 -8.52 -17.51
N ARG A 587 12.48 -8.31 -16.76
CA ARG A 587 12.76 -7.07 -16.03
C ARG A 587 12.71 -5.84 -16.96
N TYR A 588 13.42 -5.88 -18.09
CA TYR A 588 13.45 -4.76 -19.02
C TYR A 588 12.09 -4.52 -19.70
N LEU A 589 11.36 -5.57 -20.10
CA LEU A 589 10.04 -5.43 -20.72
C LEU A 589 9.00 -4.87 -19.74
N LEU A 590 8.93 -5.41 -18.53
CA LEU A 590 8.00 -4.94 -17.49
C LEU A 590 8.28 -3.48 -17.12
N LEU A 591 9.54 -3.14 -16.84
CA LEU A 591 9.94 -1.77 -16.50
C LEU A 591 9.62 -0.78 -17.63
N SER A 592 9.91 -1.13 -18.88
CA SER A 592 9.65 -0.25 -20.03
C SER A 592 8.15 -0.03 -20.25
N LEU A 593 7.31 -1.04 -20.00
CA LEU A 593 5.85 -0.92 -20.05
C LEU A 593 5.29 -0.05 -18.91
N ILE A 594 5.80 -0.18 -17.68
CA ILE A 594 5.40 0.66 -16.52
C ILE A 594 5.64 2.14 -16.83
N ILE A 595 6.84 2.47 -17.35
CA ILE A 595 7.24 3.84 -17.68
C ILE A 595 6.39 4.38 -18.84
N VAL A 596 6.19 3.61 -19.92
CA VAL A 596 5.40 4.05 -21.07
C VAL A 596 3.92 4.23 -20.73
N VAL A 597 3.34 3.45 -19.81
CA VAL A 597 1.98 3.71 -19.29
C VAL A 597 1.89 5.10 -18.66
N GLU A 598 2.90 5.50 -17.88
CA GLU A 598 2.97 6.82 -17.22
C GLU A 598 3.18 7.95 -18.24
N ASP A 599 4.09 7.78 -19.21
CA ASP A 599 4.32 8.75 -20.28
C ASP A 599 3.09 8.93 -21.19
N ILE A 600 2.32 7.87 -21.46
CA ILE A 600 1.05 7.96 -22.21
C ILE A 600 0.02 8.77 -21.43
N LEU A 601 -0.16 8.48 -20.13
CA LEU A 601 -1.09 9.21 -19.25
C LEU A 601 -0.73 10.70 -19.14
N ASN A 602 0.56 11.01 -19.10
CA ASN A 602 1.06 12.37 -19.08
C ASN A 602 0.88 13.11 -20.41
N ALA A 603 1.17 12.47 -21.54
CA ALA A 603 1.17 13.11 -22.86
C ALA A 603 -0.21 13.59 -23.36
N SER A 604 -1.33 13.12 -22.78
CA SER A 604 -2.68 13.52 -23.20
C SER A 604 -3.47 14.34 -22.16
N SER A 605 -2.84 14.76 -21.06
CA SER A 605 -3.54 15.50 -20.01
C SER A 605 -3.77 16.96 -20.42
N THR A 606 -5.00 17.29 -20.83
CA THR A 606 -5.39 18.66 -21.26
C THR A 606 -5.46 19.67 -20.11
N THR A 607 -5.29 19.23 -18.86
CA THR A 607 -5.21 20.07 -17.66
C THR A 607 -3.77 20.36 -17.20
N ARG A 608 -2.77 19.74 -17.82
CA ARG A 608 -1.35 19.92 -17.49
C ARG A 608 -0.65 20.80 -18.53
N THR A 609 -0.57 22.10 -18.25
CA THR A 609 0.21 23.05 -19.05
C THR A 609 1.72 22.82 -18.87
N GLN A 610 2.29 21.84 -19.58
CA GLN A 610 3.73 21.80 -19.83
C GLN A 610 4.08 22.76 -20.97
N GLU A 611 4.12 24.06 -20.67
CA GLU A 611 4.86 24.97 -21.53
C GLU A 611 6.36 24.65 -21.44
N LYS A 612 7.03 24.61 -22.60
CA LYS A 612 8.49 24.45 -22.64
C LYS A 612 9.13 25.66 -21.95
N ARG A 613 9.87 25.42 -20.87
CA ARG A 613 10.75 26.42 -20.20
C ARG A 613 11.42 27.32 -21.26
N PRO A 614 11.12 28.63 -21.29
CA PRO A 614 11.88 29.57 -22.10
C PRO A 614 13.35 29.52 -21.72
N LYS A 615 14.26 29.58 -22.69
CA LYS A 615 15.68 29.81 -22.38
C LYS A 615 15.83 31.27 -21.92
N PRO A 616 16.45 31.54 -20.75
CA PRO A 616 16.71 32.92 -20.35
C PRO A 616 17.66 33.59 -21.37
N SER A 617 17.31 34.81 -21.79
CA SER A 617 18.19 35.66 -22.58
C SER A 617 19.35 36.16 -21.73
N ALA A 618 20.58 36.10 -22.26
CA ALA A 618 21.81 36.29 -21.50
C ALA A 618 21.95 37.67 -20.79
N ASP A 619 21.28 38.72 -21.28
CA ASP A 619 21.57 40.10 -20.88
C ASP A 619 21.01 40.51 -19.51
N ALA A 620 19.97 39.84 -19.01
CA ALA A 620 19.34 40.19 -17.72
C ALA A 620 20.18 39.77 -16.50
N ALA A 621 21.02 38.75 -16.63
CA ALA A 621 21.85 38.25 -15.52
C ALA A 621 23.00 39.20 -15.16
N THR A 622 23.57 39.88 -16.16
CA THR A 622 24.76 40.72 -16.05
C THR A 622 24.52 41.98 -15.20
N ALA A 623 23.33 42.57 -15.28
CA ALA A 623 22.99 43.78 -14.53
C ALA A 623 22.77 43.52 -13.02
N ALA A 624 22.26 42.35 -12.64
CA ALA A 624 21.95 42.00 -11.25
C ALA A 624 23.17 41.57 -10.42
N LEU A 625 24.28 41.18 -11.08
CA LEU A 625 25.50 40.73 -10.41
C LEU A 625 26.35 41.87 -9.83
N ALA A 626 26.18 43.10 -10.32
CA ALA A 626 27.07 44.23 -10.00
C ALA A 626 26.91 44.84 -8.59
N SER A 627 25.97 44.38 -7.77
CA SER A 627 25.62 44.99 -6.47
C SER A 627 25.75 44.07 -5.25
N LEU A 628 26.22 42.83 -5.41
CA LEU A 628 26.08 41.77 -4.40
C LEU A 628 27.39 41.50 -3.63
N SER A 629 27.68 42.33 -2.63
CA SER A 629 28.81 42.15 -1.70
C SER A 629 28.39 41.48 -0.39
N LEU A 630 28.99 40.33 -0.08
CA LEU A 630 28.74 39.53 1.13
C LEU A 630 29.91 39.53 2.12
N LEU A 631 30.49 40.72 2.35
CA LEU A 631 30.99 41.13 3.66
C LEU A 631 30.67 42.62 3.89
N SER A 632 29.39 42.97 3.72
CA SER A 632 28.85 44.10 4.50
C SER A 632 28.99 43.72 5.98
N SER A 633 29.55 44.62 6.80
CA SER A 633 29.98 44.34 8.17
C SER A 633 28.92 43.61 9.01
N PRO A 634 29.33 42.75 9.98
CA PRO A 634 28.37 42.03 10.81
C PRO A 634 27.52 43.03 11.60
N LYS A 635 26.26 43.20 11.19
CA LYS A 635 25.23 43.80 12.04
C LYS A 635 25.25 42.97 13.33
N LYS A 636 25.58 43.60 14.45
CA LYS A 636 25.53 42.92 15.76
C LYS A 636 24.08 42.58 16.02
N PHE A 637 23.73 41.31 15.85
CA PHE A 637 22.44 40.79 16.26
C PHE A 637 22.32 40.88 17.78
N ASP A 638 21.14 41.17 18.29
CA ASP A 638 20.77 40.90 19.67
C ASP A 638 19.82 39.69 19.77
N ILE A 639 19.30 39.41 20.98
CA ILE A 639 18.39 38.28 21.19
C ILE A 639 17.01 38.54 20.55
N SER A 640 16.58 39.80 20.44
CA SER A 640 15.33 40.16 19.77
C SER A 640 15.43 39.95 18.26
N ASP A 641 16.53 40.35 17.61
CA ASP A 641 16.75 40.05 16.18
C ASP A 641 16.64 38.53 15.91
N LEU A 642 17.19 37.69 16.81
CA LEU A 642 17.14 36.23 16.69
C LEU A 642 15.73 35.66 16.89
N VAL A 643 14.96 36.22 17.82
CA VAL A 643 13.54 35.89 18.01
C VAL A 643 12.75 36.20 16.74
N ASP A 644 12.93 37.39 16.16
CA ASP A 644 12.20 37.81 14.96
C ASP A 644 12.55 36.90 13.77
N ILE A 645 13.84 36.62 13.54
CA ILE A 645 14.32 35.71 12.48
C ILE A 645 13.73 34.30 12.63
N THR A 646 13.68 33.75 13.84
CA THR A 646 13.17 32.38 14.08
C THR A 646 11.65 32.32 14.05
N SER A 647 10.95 33.37 14.50
CA SER A 647 9.50 33.52 14.37
C SER A 647 9.06 33.61 12.91
N ASP A 648 9.75 34.40 12.08
CA ASP A 648 9.47 34.51 10.65
C ASP A 648 9.76 33.21 9.88
N HIS A 649 10.75 32.42 10.32
CA HIS A 649 11.02 31.10 9.73
C HIS A 649 9.99 30.05 10.18
N LYS A 650 9.64 29.99 11.47
CA LYS A 650 8.52 29.19 11.99
C LYS A 650 7.24 29.48 11.20
N SER A 651 6.90 30.75 11.03
CA SER A 651 5.72 31.18 10.27
C SER A 651 5.75 30.71 8.81
N ALA A 652 6.92 30.66 8.18
CA ALA A 652 7.08 30.13 6.82
C ALA A 652 6.86 28.61 6.74
N LEU A 653 7.19 27.86 7.79
CA LEU A 653 6.95 26.43 7.88
C LEU A 653 5.46 26.12 8.10
N GLU A 654 4.75 26.91 8.91
CA GLU A 654 3.28 26.86 9.03
C GLU A 654 2.57 27.16 7.70
N ASP A 655 3.05 28.17 6.96
CA ASP A 655 2.57 28.46 5.60
C ASP A 655 2.82 27.26 4.67
N HIS A 656 3.95 26.55 4.84
CA HIS A 656 4.27 25.37 4.05
C HIS A 656 3.39 24.16 4.38
N ILE A 657 3.07 23.92 5.67
CA ILE A 657 2.03 22.95 6.08
C ILE A 657 0.72 23.30 5.37
N THR A 658 0.28 24.56 5.48
CA THR A 658 -0.97 25.01 4.83
C THR A 658 -0.91 24.82 3.31
N LEU A 659 0.23 25.03 2.66
CA LEU A 659 0.41 24.82 1.22
C LEU A 659 0.28 23.34 0.84
N ILE A 660 0.99 22.43 1.50
CA ILE A 660 0.86 20.98 1.20
C ILE A 660 -0.56 20.46 1.50
N SER A 661 -1.28 21.09 2.42
CA SER A 661 -2.67 20.74 2.73
C SER A 661 -3.69 21.20 1.69
N THR A 662 -3.43 22.28 0.98
CA THR A 662 -4.46 22.99 0.16
C THR A 662 -4.11 23.18 -1.31
N GLU A 663 -2.84 23.04 -1.70
CA GLU A 663 -2.38 23.15 -3.08
C GLU A 663 -1.87 21.77 -3.56
N PRO A 664 -2.68 21.00 -4.35
CA PRO A 664 -2.30 19.67 -4.81
C PRO A 664 -0.95 19.62 -5.54
N THR A 665 -0.61 20.67 -6.28
CA THR A 665 0.68 20.80 -7.00
C THR A 665 1.88 20.89 -6.06
N VAL A 666 1.73 21.54 -4.89
CA VAL A 666 2.80 21.63 -3.88
C VAL A 666 2.94 20.29 -3.17
N LEU A 667 1.83 19.61 -2.86
CA LEU A 667 1.85 18.27 -2.28
C LEU A 667 2.53 17.27 -3.23
N ALA A 668 2.06 17.15 -4.47
CA ALA A 668 2.63 16.23 -5.46
C ALA A 668 4.13 16.50 -5.73
N TYR A 669 4.55 17.77 -5.80
CA TYR A 669 5.97 18.15 -5.87
C TYR A 669 6.76 17.61 -4.67
N ARG A 670 6.24 17.76 -3.44
CA ARG A 670 6.90 17.26 -2.22
C ARG A 670 6.95 15.73 -2.18
N VAL A 671 5.90 15.05 -2.61
CA VAL A 671 5.85 13.58 -2.69
C VAL A 671 6.84 13.06 -3.75
N ASN A 672 6.90 13.68 -4.93
CA ASN A 672 7.89 13.38 -5.97
C ASN A 672 9.33 13.57 -5.46
N PHE A 673 9.62 14.69 -4.81
CA PHE A 673 10.93 14.94 -4.18
C PHE A 673 11.31 13.80 -3.22
N TRP A 674 10.40 13.37 -2.34
CA TRP A 674 10.67 12.25 -1.44
C TRP A 674 10.79 10.91 -2.16
N PHE A 675 9.98 10.64 -3.18
CA PHE A 675 9.99 9.38 -3.92
C PHE A 675 11.26 9.19 -4.76
N PHE A 676 11.71 10.23 -5.49
CA PHE A 676 12.90 10.15 -6.36
C PHE A 676 14.24 10.33 -5.63
N SER A 677 14.23 10.74 -4.35
CA SER A 677 15.43 10.85 -3.52
C SER A 677 15.65 9.64 -2.60
N ARG A 678 14.92 8.54 -2.81
CA ARG A 678 14.91 7.36 -1.93
C ARG A 678 16.28 6.66 -1.84
N PRO A 679 16.85 6.46 -0.62
CA PRO A 679 18.12 5.74 -0.42
C PRO A 679 18.14 4.34 -1.04
N GLU A 680 16.98 3.71 -1.19
CA GLU A 680 16.75 2.42 -1.85
C GLU A 680 17.26 2.37 -3.30
N MET A 681 17.24 3.52 -4.00
CA MET A 681 17.76 3.65 -5.37
C MET A 681 19.29 3.56 -5.46
N LEU A 682 20.00 3.71 -4.33
CA LEU A 682 21.44 3.51 -4.29
C LEU A 682 21.81 2.02 -4.21
N PRO A 683 22.85 1.60 -4.95
CA PRO A 683 23.45 0.30 -4.76
C PRO A 683 24.03 0.20 -3.35
N ASP A 684 23.83 -0.94 -2.72
CA ASP A 684 24.46 -1.26 -1.45
C ASP A 684 25.96 -1.57 -1.61
N GLU A 685 26.63 -1.97 -0.52
CA GLU A 685 28.03 -2.36 -0.56
C GLU A 685 28.37 -3.57 -1.44
N LYS A 686 27.37 -4.31 -1.95
CA LYS A 686 27.51 -5.42 -2.89
C LYS A 686 27.05 -5.06 -4.31
N GLY A 687 26.77 -3.79 -4.58
CA GLY A 687 26.32 -3.29 -5.89
C GLY A 687 24.82 -3.38 -6.14
N ARG A 688 24.02 -3.83 -5.16
CA ARG A 688 22.59 -4.15 -5.35
C ARG A 688 21.72 -2.92 -5.07
N SER A 689 21.12 -2.35 -6.11
CA SER A 689 20.10 -1.30 -6.02
C SER A 689 18.71 -1.93 -5.91
N LEU A 690 17.75 -1.25 -5.27
CA LEU A 690 16.34 -1.66 -5.24
C LEU A 690 15.56 -0.91 -6.31
N THR A 691 14.47 -1.51 -6.81
CA THR A 691 13.64 -0.99 -7.90
C THR A 691 13.28 0.50 -7.75
N ALA A 692 13.69 1.30 -8.72
CA ALA A 692 13.51 2.75 -8.67
C ALA A 692 12.04 3.19 -8.84
N HIS A 693 11.22 2.44 -9.58
CA HIS A 693 9.89 2.88 -10.04
C HIS A 693 8.84 1.77 -9.85
N THR A 694 8.42 1.53 -8.60
CA THR A 694 7.21 0.76 -8.29
C THR A 694 6.39 1.50 -7.25
N ASP A 695 5.07 1.41 -7.36
CA ASP A 695 4.12 2.24 -6.64
C ASP A 695 4.07 1.92 -5.14
N LYS A 696 4.58 0.74 -4.74
CA LYS A 696 4.75 0.29 -3.34
C LYS A 696 5.44 1.31 -2.42
N HIS A 697 6.24 2.20 -2.99
CA HIS A 697 6.99 3.21 -2.26
C HIS A 697 6.31 4.60 -2.20
N ILE A 698 5.25 4.85 -2.98
CA ILE A 698 4.60 6.16 -3.05
C ILE A 698 3.91 6.50 -1.73
N THR A 699 3.14 5.57 -1.15
CA THR A 699 2.54 5.75 0.19
C THR A 699 3.58 6.09 1.26
N GLY A 700 4.76 5.45 1.19
CA GLY A 700 5.87 5.73 2.10
C GLY A 700 6.50 7.11 1.89
N ALA A 701 6.66 7.54 0.63
CA ALA A 701 7.15 8.86 0.28
C ALA A 701 6.15 9.97 0.62
N PHE A 702 4.85 9.71 0.47
CA PHE A 702 3.77 10.60 0.90
C PHE A 702 3.82 10.85 2.40
N PHE A 703 3.89 9.77 3.18
CA PHE A 703 4.04 9.86 4.62
C PHE A 703 5.28 10.69 5.01
N ASP A 704 6.46 10.38 4.46
CA ASP A 704 7.69 11.09 4.80
C ASP A 704 7.60 12.59 4.45
N ALA A 705 7.00 12.94 3.30
CA ALA A 705 6.83 14.32 2.85
C ALA A 705 5.98 15.17 3.79
N VAL A 706 4.88 14.59 4.30
CA VAL A 706 3.96 15.26 5.24
C VAL A 706 4.58 15.30 6.65
N HIS A 707 5.09 14.16 7.13
CA HIS A 707 5.67 14.02 8.47
C HIS A 707 6.91 14.89 8.68
N ASP A 708 7.80 14.98 7.68
CA ASP A 708 8.97 15.86 7.74
C ASP A 708 8.61 17.35 7.81
N THR A 709 7.56 17.74 7.08
CA THR A 709 7.05 19.12 7.11
C THR A 709 6.51 19.50 8.49
N VAL A 710 5.72 18.62 9.11
CA VAL A 710 5.16 18.82 10.46
C VAL A 710 6.25 18.88 11.54
N LYS A 711 7.17 17.90 11.56
CA LYS A 711 8.19 17.83 12.63
C LYS A 711 9.24 18.93 12.53
N THR A 712 9.53 19.43 11.32
CA THR A 712 10.39 20.60 11.13
C THR A 712 9.72 21.85 11.69
N ALA A 713 8.43 22.07 11.41
CA ALA A 713 7.68 23.19 12.00
C ALA A 713 7.68 23.15 13.54
N ALA A 714 7.41 21.99 14.14
CA ALA A 714 7.44 21.82 15.60
C ALA A 714 8.83 22.01 16.22
N THR A 715 9.90 21.63 15.51
CA THR A 715 11.28 21.84 15.95
C THR A 715 11.62 23.33 15.97
N TRP A 716 11.24 24.07 14.92
CA TRP A 716 11.44 25.52 14.85
C TRP A 716 10.56 26.31 15.81
N ASP A 717 9.34 25.83 16.10
CA ASP A 717 8.51 26.39 17.16
C ASP A 717 9.21 26.29 18.53
N TYR A 718 9.76 25.12 18.86
CA TYR A 718 10.52 24.96 20.11
C TYR A 718 11.78 25.83 20.15
N ILE A 719 12.51 25.98 19.03
CA ILE A 719 13.65 26.92 18.94
C ILE A 719 13.21 28.38 19.22
N ALA A 720 12.12 28.84 18.61
CA ALA A 720 11.60 30.19 18.81
C ALA A 720 11.19 30.43 20.28
N ASN A 721 10.48 29.48 20.90
CA ASN A 721 10.13 29.55 22.32
C ASN A 721 11.38 29.59 23.22
N LEU A 722 12.42 28.79 22.93
CA LEU A 722 13.67 28.84 23.70
C LEU A 722 14.41 30.18 23.56
N LEU A 723 14.30 30.87 22.42
CA LEU A 723 14.88 32.19 22.23
C LEU A 723 14.10 33.29 22.97
N GLU A 724 12.76 33.23 22.98
CA GLU A 724 11.93 34.11 23.82
C GLU A 724 12.24 33.89 25.32
N LEU A 725 12.37 32.63 25.77
CA LEU A 725 12.81 32.33 27.14
C LEU A 725 14.22 32.89 27.44
N LEU A 726 15.11 33.00 26.45
CA LEU A 726 16.42 33.64 26.61
C LEU A 726 16.34 35.17 26.65
N LYS A 727 15.38 35.78 25.95
CA LYS A 727 15.08 37.22 25.97
C LYS A 727 14.55 37.64 27.34
N ASP A 728 13.63 36.86 27.90
CA ASP A 728 13.02 37.12 29.21
C ASP A 728 13.90 36.70 30.41
N SER A 729 15.02 35.99 30.18
CA SER A 729 15.93 35.47 31.23
C SER A 729 16.79 36.55 31.93
N SER A 730 16.16 37.57 32.53
CA SER A 730 16.78 38.83 32.94
C SER A 730 17.78 38.80 34.12
N SER A 731 18.10 37.64 34.73
CA SER A 731 19.24 37.56 35.69
C SER A 731 19.72 36.15 36.11
N ASP A 732 18.88 35.10 36.15
CA ASP A 732 19.31 33.81 36.72
C ASP A 732 20.19 32.98 35.75
N LYS A 733 21.49 32.93 36.06
CA LYS A 733 22.52 32.18 35.30
C LYS A 733 22.23 30.67 35.19
N ARG A 734 21.55 30.05 36.17
CA ARG A 734 21.22 28.62 36.16
C ARG A 734 20.04 28.33 35.25
N PHE A 735 19.01 29.18 35.26
CA PHE A 735 17.90 29.09 34.29
C PHE A 735 18.45 29.24 32.87
N ARG A 736 19.22 30.30 32.61
CA ARG A 736 19.86 30.55 31.30
C ARG A 736 20.70 29.38 30.80
N ALA A 737 21.45 28.71 31.69
CA ALA A 737 22.25 27.54 31.33
C ALA A 737 21.41 26.30 30.93
N ILE A 738 20.18 26.16 31.45
CA ILE A 738 19.24 25.11 31.04
C ILE A 738 18.74 25.41 29.62
N VAL A 739 18.25 26.63 29.38
CA VAL A 739 17.71 27.05 28.07
C VAL A 739 18.79 26.96 26.98
N LEU A 740 20.02 27.40 27.26
CA LEU A 740 21.14 27.28 26.33
C LEU A 740 21.53 25.82 26.00
N GLN A 741 21.34 24.88 26.94
CA GLN A 741 21.63 23.46 26.69
C GLN A 741 20.53 22.79 25.85
N GLU A 742 19.25 23.09 26.10
CA GLU A 742 18.14 22.67 25.23
C GLU A 742 18.32 23.27 23.83
N LEU A 743 18.62 24.57 23.71
CA LEU A 743 18.83 25.25 22.43
C LEU A 743 20.01 24.64 21.63
N SER A 744 21.16 24.44 22.25
CA SER A 744 22.31 23.77 21.61
C SER A 744 21.97 22.37 21.09
N ASN A 745 21.20 21.62 21.89
CA ASN A 745 20.77 20.27 21.53
C ASN A 745 19.81 20.28 20.33
N VAL A 746 18.78 21.14 20.35
CA VAL A 746 17.76 21.22 19.29
C VAL A 746 18.37 21.77 17.99
N CYS A 747 19.25 22.77 18.09
CA CYS A 747 20.05 23.23 16.94
C CYS A 747 20.89 22.10 16.32
N ARG A 748 21.46 21.20 17.13
CA ARG A 748 22.17 20.01 16.63
C ARG A 748 21.22 19.01 15.97
N LEU A 749 20.04 18.77 16.53
CA LEU A 749 19.02 17.90 15.93
C LEU A 749 18.65 18.39 14.53
N GLU A 750 18.37 19.68 14.41
CA GLU A 750 17.93 20.31 13.16
C GLU A 750 19.06 20.40 12.11
N TYR A 751 20.30 20.69 12.53
CA TYR A 751 21.47 20.60 11.65
C TYR A 751 21.63 19.20 11.06
N LEU A 752 21.50 18.14 11.88
CA LEU A 752 21.62 16.76 11.42
C LEU A 752 20.47 16.36 10.48
N ARG A 753 19.24 16.89 10.68
CA ARG A 753 18.11 16.70 9.74
C ARG A 753 18.47 17.28 8.36
N ALA A 754 18.84 18.55 8.29
CA ALA A 754 19.14 19.21 7.02
C ALA A 754 20.40 18.64 6.34
N GLN A 755 21.42 18.27 7.10
CA GLN A 755 22.60 17.59 6.55
C GLN A 755 22.23 16.22 5.95
N ALA A 756 21.38 15.43 6.62
CA ALA A 756 20.88 14.17 6.08
C ALA A 756 20.03 14.38 4.83
N MET A 757 19.21 15.44 4.77
CA MET A 757 18.43 15.80 3.60
C MET A 757 19.31 16.24 2.41
N PHE A 758 20.34 17.03 2.66
CA PHE A 758 21.32 17.41 1.63
C PHE A 758 22.09 16.18 1.12
N LYS A 759 22.61 15.35 2.02
CA LYS A 759 23.30 14.07 1.69
C LYS A 759 22.42 13.15 0.85
N ARG A 760 21.13 13.03 1.19
CA ARG A 760 20.13 12.25 0.42
C ARG A 760 20.03 12.75 -1.03
N ASN A 761 19.86 14.06 -1.24
CA ASN A 761 19.72 14.62 -2.59
C ASN A 761 21.02 14.55 -3.41
N VAL A 762 22.17 14.91 -2.82
CA VAL A 762 23.47 14.78 -3.50
C VAL A 762 23.77 13.32 -3.88
N SER A 763 23.31 12.36 -3.09
CA SER A 763 23.56 10.94 -3.38
C SER A 763 22.84 10.40 -4.61
N ILE A 764 21.69 10.97 -4.99
CA ILE A 764 20.96 10.60 -6.22
C ILE A 764 21.30 11.56 -7.38
N GLY A 765 21.61 12.82 -7.07
CA GLY A 765 22.08 13.83 -8.03
C GLY A 765 23.58 13.73 -8.34
N SER A 766 24.30 14.84 -8.16
CA SER A 766 25.69 15.03 -8.62
C SER A 766 26.74 14.08 -8.00
N GLY A 767 26.47 13.52 -6.82
CA GLY A 767 27.32 12.51 -6.17
C GLY A 767 27.07 11.09 -6.68
N GLY A 768 25.81 10.72 -6.88
CA GLY A 768 25.40 9.48 -7.55
C GLY A 768 26.04 8.18 -7.05
N LEU A 769 25.98 7.17 -7.93
CA LEU A 769 26.53 5.82 -7.73
C LEU A 769 28.05 5.81 -7.47
N LYS A 770 28.77 6.84 -7.90
CA LYS A 770 30.25 6.91 -7.78
C LYS A 770 30.68 7.18 -6.35
N TRP A 771 30.00 8.10 -5.66
CA TRP A 771 30.42 8.59 -4.35
C TRP A 771 29.67 7.96 -3.19
N PHE A 772 28.46 7.44 -3.41
CA PHE A 772 27.61 6.90 -2.34
C PHE A 772 27.25 5.43 -2.53
N LYS A 773 26.97 4.78 -1.39
CA LYS A 773 26.34 3.47 -1.28
C LYS A 773 25.26 3.48 -0.19
N ARG A 774 24.26 2.63 -0.36
CA ARG A 774 23.38 2.20 0.74
C ARG A 774 24.17 1.26 1.66
N ILE A 775 23.81 1.20 2.94
CA ILE A 775 24.25 0.14 3.86
C ILE A 775 23.13 -0.91 3.90
N SER A 776 23.42 -2.17 3.57
CA SER A 776 22.38 -3.21 3.45
C SER A 776 21.70 -3.60 4.77
N MET A 777 22.41 -3.50 5.91
CA MET A 777 21.86 -3.82 7.23
C MET A 777 20.76 -2.83 7.65
N VAL A 778 19.52 -3.32 7.66
CA VAL A 778 18.42 -2.70 8.41
C VAL A 778 18.79 -2.76 9.89
N ARG A 779 19.13 -1.61 10.48
CA ARG A 779 19.34 -1.49 11.92
C ARG A 779 18.00 -1.66 12.62
N SER A 780 18.02 -1.90 13.93
CA SER A 780 16.81 -1.97 14.78
C SER A 780 15.99 -0.66 14.81
N ASP A 781 16.51 0.43 14.24
CA ASP A 781 15.83 1.72 14.05
C ASP A 781 15.07 1.82 12.71
N GLY A 782 15.18 0.82 11.83
CA GLY A 782 14.55 0.81 10.50
C GLY A 782 15.15 1.80 9.49
N ILE A 783 16.21 2.52 9.84
CA ILE A 783 16.75 3.61 9.01
C ILE A 783 17.75 3.09 7.98
N VAL A 784 17.38 3.20 6.70
CA VAL A 784 18.29 2.96 5.57
C VAL A 784 19.37 4.05 5.55
N ARG A 785 20.62 3.67 5.82
CA ARG A 785 21.76 4.61 5.88
C ARG A 785 22.49 4.74 4.55
N ILE A 786 22.84 5.97 4.21
CA ILE A 786 23.71 6.31 3.08
C ILE A 786 25.13 6.56 3.60
N SER A 787 26.11 5.89 3.02
CA SER A 787 27.53 6.04 3.33
C SER A 787 28.30 6.51 2.09
N MET A 788 29.31 7.34 2.29
CA MET A 788 30.24 7.71 1.23
C MET A 788 31.22 6.55 1.00
N LYS A 789 31.56 6.27 -0.27
CA LYS A 789 32.45 5.16 -0.67
C LYS A 789 33.94 5.48 -0.42
N GLN A 790 34.33 6.75 -0.57
CA GLN A 790 35.72 7.22 -0.53
C GLN A 790 35.75 8.73 -0.24
N LYS A 791 36.87 9.26 0.25
CA LYS A 791 37.01 10.71 0.48
C LYS A 791 37.05 11.49 -0.85
N PRO A 792 36.51 12.72 -0.91
CA PRO A 792 36.36 13.47 -2.14
C PRO A 792 37.65 14.20 -2.59
N ASP A 793 38.77 14.05 -1.88
CA ASP A 793 39.96 14.92 -1.99
C ASP A 793 40.56 14.99 -3.41
N SER A 794 40.37 13.95 -4.25
CA SER A 794 40.78 13.94 -5.66
C SER A 794 39.96 14.84 -6.59
N LEU A 795 38.80 15.35 -6.14
CA LEU A 795 37.97 16.29 -6.90
C LEU A 795 38.39 17.75 -6.77
N THR A 796 39.26 18.09 -5.81
CA THR A 796 39.62 19.48 -5.48
C THR A 796 40.04 20.32 -6.69
N LEU A 797 40.68 19.70 -7.70
CA LEU A 797 41.11 20.34 -8.94
C LEU A 797 40.24 20.04 -10.18
N THR A 798 39.36 19.04 -10.11
CA THR A 798 38.63 18.52 -11.29
C THR A 798 37.12 18.78 -11.26
N ASN A 799 36.54 18.90 -10.06
CA ASN A 799 35.17 19.35 -9.85
C ASN A 799 35.05 19.96 -8.43
N PRO A 800 35.44 21.24 -8.25
CA PRO A 800 35.44 21.89 -6.94
C PRO A 800 34.04 22.02 -6.33
N GLN A 801 32.99 22.17 -7.16
CA GLN A 801 31.60 22.17 -6.71
C GLN A 801 31.24 20.86 -6.02
N LEU A 802 31.41 19.74 -6.73
CA LEU A 802 31.11 18.42 -6.17
C LEU A 802 32.03 18.10 -4.98
N TYR A 803 33.28 18.56 -4.99
CA TYR A 803 34.15 18.46 -3.82
C TYR A 803 33.51 19.12 -2.58
N TYR A 804 33.14 20.41 -2.64
CA TYR A 804 32.54 21.11 -1.50
C TYR A 804 31.19 20.51 -1.07
N MET A 805 30.35 20.11 -2.04
CA MET A 805 29.08 19.42 -1.75
C MET A 805 29.32 18.09 -1.03
N LEU A 806 30.29 17.29 -1.45
CA LEU A 806 30.65 16.05 -0.74
C LEU A 806 31.25 16.32 0.65
N ARG A 807 32.02 17.41 0.86
CA ARG A 807 32.48 17.77 2.22
C ARG A 807 31.31 18.02 3.16
N LEU A 808 30.27 18.73 2.74
CA LEU A 808 29.04 18.94 3.52
C LEU A 808 28.30 17.63 3.85
N CYS A 809 28.45 16.58 3.02
CA CYS A 809 27.82 15.26 3.19
C CYS A 809 28.56 14.28 4.14
N LEU A 810 29.71 14.68 4.72
CA LEU A 810 30.49 13.83 5.63
C LEU A 810 29.92 13.85 7.05
N ASP A 811 29.77 12.67 7.67
CA ASP A 811 29.12 12.50 8.98
C ASP A 811 29.91 13.16 10.13
N GLU A 812 31.21 13.38 9.95
CA GLU A 812 32.08 14.12 10.87
C GLU A 812 31.98 15.65 10.74
N THR A 813 31.31 16.19 9.72
CA THR A 813 31.27 17.63 9.46
C THR A 813 30.28 18.33 10.39
N ASP A 814 30.78 19.23 11.22
CA ASP A 814 29.96 20.07 12.10
C ASP A 814 29.48 21.36 11.41
N TRP A 815 28.61 22.12 12.08
CA TRP A 815 28.04 23.34 11.53
C TRP A 815 29.08 24.43 11.24
N ARG A 816 30.23 24.45 11.92
CA ARG A 816 31.30 25.43 11.69
C ARG A 816 32.05 25.11 10.42
N GLN A 817 32.43 23.84 10.26
CA GLN A 817 33.01 23.34 9.01
C GLN A 817 32.04 23.50 7.85
N SER A 818 30.74 23.25 8.06
CA SER A 818 29.71 23.52 7.05
C SER A 818 29.63 24.99 6.67
N ALA A 819 29.76 25.94 7.60
CA ALA A 819 29.84 27.36 7.25
C ALA A 819 31.04 27.67 6.33
N GLU A 820 32.21 27.09 6.60
CA GLU A 820 33.39 27.24 5.72
C GLU A 820 33.19 26.63 4.32
N TRP A 821 32.54 25.46 4.21
CA TRP A 821 32.29 24.82 2.93
C TRP A 821 31.18 25.51 2.13
N LEU A 822 30.13 26.00 2.81
CA LEU A 822 29.10 26.86 2.20
C LEU A 822 29.70 28.15 1.65
N GLN A 823 30.61 28.80 2.40
CA GLN A 823 31.32 30.00 1.93
C GLN A 823 32.16 29.72 0.67
N LYS A 824 32.94 28.62 0.66
CA LYS A 824 33.74 28.22 -0.51
C LYS A 824 32.89 27.89 -1.74
N LEU A 825 31.72 27.27 -1.54
CA LEU A 825 30.78 26.98 -2.62
C LEU A 825 30.12 28.25 -3.17
N GLU A 826 29.76 29.19 -2.30
CA GLU A 826 29.26 30.51 -2.67
C GLU A 826 30.32 31.34 -3.43
N ASP A 827 31.57 31.36 -2.97
CA ASP A 827 32.67 32.06 -3.66
C ASP A 827 32.95 31.44 -5.05
N LEU A 828 32.82 30.11 -5.19
CA LEU A 828 32.86 29.42 -6.47
C LEU A 828 31.69 29.82 -7.38
N HIS A 829 30.44 29.85 -6.87
CA HIS A 829 29.26 30.28 -7.63
C HIS A 829 29.31 31.75 -8.03
N ARG A 830 29.94 32.60 -7.22
CA ARG A 830 30.16 34.01 -7.55
C ARG A 830 31.20 34.18 -8.66
N GLY A 831 32.29 33.42 -8.64
CA GLY A 831 33.31 33.43 -9.69
C GLY A 831 32.84 32.75 -10.99
N HIS A 832 31.98 31.73 -10.88
CA HIS A 832 31.50 30.92 -12.00
C HIS A 832 29.99 30.60 -11.86
N PRO A 833 29.09 31.55 -12.21
CA PRO A 833 27.64 31.36 -12.04
C PRO A 833 27.06 30.13 -12.76
N SER A 834 27.68 29.70 -13.87
CA SER A 834 27.29 28.50 -14.62
C SER A 834 27.62 27.17 -13.91
N GLU A 835 28.45 27.16 -12.87
CA GLU A 835 28.62 25.96 -12.03
C GLU A 835 27.35 25.68 -11.22
N LYS A 836 26.71 26.73 -10.70
CA LYS A 836 25.47 26.64 -9.93
C LYS A 836 24.37 25.94 -10.75
N GLU A 837 24.24 26.27 -12.03
CA GLU A 837 23.24 25.71 -12.95
C GLU A 837 23.41 24.20 -13.21
N LYS A 838 24.55 23.60 -12.82
CA LYS A 838 24.80 22.15 -12.90
C LYS A 838 24.22 21.38 -11.71
N MET A 839 23.77 22.06 -10.65
CA MET A 839 23.06 21.42 -9.55
C MET A 839 21.67 20.97 -10.02
N THR A 840 21.13 19.92 -9.41
CA THR A 840 19.69 19.67 -9.52
C THR A 840 18.92 20.65 -8.65
N GLU A 841 17.67 20.92 -9.02
CA GLU A 841 16.75 21.78 -8.25
C GLU A 841 16.61 21.29 -6.78
N TRP A 842 16.65 19.97 -6.56
CA TRP A 842 16.53 19.34 -5.24
C TRP A 842 17.79 19.48 -4.39
N GLU A 843 18.98 19.34 -4.98
CA GLU A 843 20.25 19.65 -4.30
C GLU A 843 20.33 21.13 -3.93
N HIS A 844 19.83 22.02 -4.80
CA HIS A 844 19.80 23.45 -4.53
C HIS A 844 18.84 23.79 -3.37
N GLN A 845 17.64 23.21 -3.34
CA GLN A 845 16.69 23.41 -2.26
C GLN A 845 17.22 22.87 -0.91
N ALA A 846 17.81 21.66 -0.90
CA ALA A 846 18.37 21.07 0.32
C ALA A 846 19.64 21.80 0.81
N LEU A 847 20.44 22.36 -0.10
CA LEU A 847 21.56 23.24 0.27
C LEU A 847 21.04 24.52 0.96
N GLY A 848 19.92 25.08 0.48
CA GLY A 848 19.28 26.25 1.06
C GLY A 848 18.80 26.01 2.50
N ASP A 849 18.14 24.88 2.76
CA ASP A 849 17.69 24.45 4.10
C ASP A 849 18.89 24.34 5.06
N LEU A 850 19.95 23.62 4.65
CA LEU A 850 21.19 23.49 5.42
C LEU A 850 21.85 24.86 5.70
N ALA A 851 21.86 25.76 4.71
CA ALA A 851 22.42 27.10 4.88
C ALA A 851 21.65 27.93 5.91
N ILE A 852 20.31 27.93 5.89
CA ILE A 852 19.49 28.65 6.90
C ILE A 852 19.89 28.21 8.32
N ILE A 853 20.00 26.91 8.56
CA ILE A 853 20.27 26.35 9.88
C ILE A 853 21.70 26.67 10.34
N VAL A 854 22.68 26.54 9.45
CA VAL A 854 24.07 26.92 9.74
C VAL A 854 24.17 28.42 10.07
N ILE A 855 23.50 29.28 9.29
CA ILE A 855 23.45 30.73 9.52
C ILE A 855 22.79 31.04 10.88
N LEU A 856 21.66 30.40 11.21
CA LEU A 856 21.01 30.57 12.51
C LEU A 856 21.95 30.20 13.65
N ILE A 857 22.60 29.03 13.58
CA ILE A 857 23.50 28.57 14.65
C ILE A 857 24.71 29.52 14.78
N GLN A 858 25.24 30.03 13.67
CA GLN A 858 26.30 31.03 13.66
C GLN A 858 25.84 32.36 14.28
N SER A 859 24.65 32.86 13.92
CA SER A 859 24.08 34.08 14.49
C SER A 859 23.78 33.92 15.99
N ILE A 860 23.16 32.83 16.43
CA ILE A 860 22.99 32.51 17.87
C ILE A 860 24.36 32.49 18.56
N SER A 861 25.35 31.80 17.99
CA SER A 861 26.70 31.71 18.55
C SER A 861 27.45 33.05 18.62
N SER A 862 27.03 34.05 17.85
CA SER A 862 27.59 35.41 17.91
C SER A 862 27.03 36.25 19.06
N VAL A 863 25.83 35.90 19.56
CA VAL A 863 25.12 36.60 20.64
C VAL A 863 25.27 35.87 21.98
N VAL A 864 25.28 34.53 21.97
CA VAL A 864 25.35 33.68 23.17
C VAL A 864 26.33 32.52 22.98
N GLN A 865 27.09 32.20 24.02
CA GLN A 865 27.96 31.02 24.01
C GLN A 865 27.12 29.76 24.23
N LEU A 866 26.87 29.01 23.14
CA LEU A 866 26.22 27.71 23.22
C LEU A 866 27.15 26.66 23.88
N PRO A 867 26.66 25.86 24.84
CA PRO A 867 27.40 24.72 25.37
C PRO A 867 27.50 23.61 24.32
N THR A 868 28.42 22.65 24.50
CA THR A 868 28.45 21.44 23.67
C THR A 868 27.13 20.67 23.80
N ALA A 869 26.54 20.29 22.66
CA ALA A 869 25.34 19.47 22.65
C ALA A 869 25.57 18.13 23.38
N SER A 870 24.58 17.69 24.16
CA SER A 870 24.72 16.58 25.11
C SER A 870 23.57 15.59 25.01
N ASN A 871 23.90 14.31 24.82
CA ASN A 871 22.94 13.20 24.84
C ASN A 871 22.45 12.85 26.27
N LYS A 872 22.84 13.61 27.30
CA LYS A 872 22.49 13.37 28.71
C LYS A 872 21.86 14.58 29.41
N LYS A 873 22.24 15.80 29.03
CA LYS A 873 21.67 17.06 29.55
C LYS A 873 20.81 17.72 28.48
N GLY A 874 19.74 18.41 28.85
CA GLY A 874 18.90 19.14 27.89
C GLY A 874 18.08 18.22 26.97
N GLN A 875 17.45 17.20 27.54
CA GLN A 875 16.77 16.13 26.78
C GLN A 875 15.24 16.24 26.83
N LEU A 876 14.67 17.36 27.32
CA LEU A 876 13.22 17.49 27.52
C LEU A 876 12.45 17.34 26.20
N PHE A 877 12.92 17.98 25.13
CA PHE A 877 12.34 17.85 23.80
C PHE A 877 12.88 16.63 23.05
N ILE A 878 14.21 16.47 22.94
CA ILE A 878 14.83 15.46 22.05
C ILE A 878 14.42 14.02 22.37
N SER A 879 14.31 13.65 23.65
CA SER A 879 13.95 12.28 24.03
C SER A 879 12.52 11.92 23.58
N ASN A 880 11.57 12.82 23.85
CA ASN A 880 10.17 12.67 23.46
C ASN A 880 9.98 12.80 21.94
N TYR A 881 10.69 13.73 21.28
CA TYR A 881 10.73 13.87 19.82
C TYR A 881 11.21 12.57 19.15
N SER A 882 12.29 11.97 19.65
CA SER A 882 12.87 10.75 19.06
C SER A 882 11.97 9.52 19.28
N ALA A 883 11.31 9.42 20.43
CA ALA A 883 10.29 8.40 20.67
C ALA A 883 9.11 8.54 19.69
N LEU A 884 8.60 9.76 19.50
CA LEU A 884 7.49 10.05 18.59
C LEU A 884 7.85 9.81 17.11
N ASP A 885 9.04 10.23 16.66
CA ASP A 885 9.52 9.97 15.29
C ASP A 885 9.75 8.46 15.05
N THR A 886 10.07 7.68 16.09
CA THR A 886 10.17 6.21 16.01
C THR A 886 8.80 5.56 15.91
N GLU A 887 7.87 5.88 16.82
CA GLU A 887 6.48 5.37 16.82
C GLU A 887 5.79 5.66 15.48
N PHE A 888 5.94 6.87 14.95
CA PHE A 888 5.31 7.26 13.69
C PHE A 888 5.90 6.51 12.48
N ARG A 889 7.18 6.10 12.52
CA ARG A 889 7.80 5.24 11.49
C ARG A 889 7.37 3.78 11.61
N GLU A 890 7.17 3.27 12.82
CA GLU A 890 6.57 1.95 13.02
C GLU A 890 5.15 1.92 12.45
N LEU A 891 4.36 2.98 12.69
CA LEU A 891 3.02 3.13 12.13
C LEU A 891 3.02 3.25 10.60
N LYS A 892 3.97 3.97 9.99
CA LYS A 892 4.17 3.97 8.52
C LYS A 892 4.31 2.56 7.96
N ASN A 893 5.09 1.71 8.64
CA ASN A 893 5.32 0.32 8.25
C ASN A 893 4.19 -0.63 8.67
N GLY A 894 3.25 -0.18 9.50
CA GLY A 894 2.17 -0.96 10.12
C GLY A 894 0.89 -1.14 9.28
N GLY A 895 0.95 -0.87 7.97
CA GLY A 895 -0.18 -1.03 7.05
C GLY A 895 -0.91 0.25 6.68
N LEU A 896 -0.22 1.39 6.62
CA LEU A 896 -0.73 2.59 5.94
C LEU A 896 -0.83 2.29 4.44
N ASP A 897 -2.03 2.48 3.86
CA ASP A 897 -2.27 2.37 2.42
C ASP A 897 -2.94 3.66 1.91
N LEU A 898 -2.36 4.25 0.87
CA LEU A 898 -2.85 5.45 0.19
C LEU A 898 -2.95 5.23 -1.33
N THR A 899 -2.94 3.97 -1.80
CA THR A 899 -2.87 3.61 -3.22
C THR A 899 -3.97 4.28 -4.03
N ASP A 900 -5.23 4.17 -3.61
CA ASP A 900 -6.38 4.75 -4.31
C ASP A 900 -6.30 6.28 -4.51
N TYR A 901 -5.54 6.99 -3.67
CA TYR A 901 -5.49 8.46 -3.66
C TYR A 901 -4.20 9.05 -4.23
N ALA A 902 -3.07 8.36 -4.00
CA ALA A 902 -1.74 8.89 -4.21
C ALA A 902 -0.93 8.10 -5.26
N VAL A 903 -1.45 6.99 -5.79
CA VAL A 903 -0.81 6.20 -6.85
C VAL A 903 -1.52 6.40 -8.18
N PRO A 904 -0.78 6.65 -9.29
CA PRO A 904 0.59 7.21 -9.31
C PRO A 904 0.61 8.59 -8.60
N ILE A 905 1.79 9.15 -8.28
CA ILE A 905 1.90 10.44 -7.53
C ILE A 905 1.06 11.56 -8.16
N ASP A 906 0.97 11.51 -9.48
CA ASP A 906 0.19 12.39 -10.33
C ASP A 906 -1.32 12.39 -10.11
N ASN A 907 -1.88 11.31 -9.55
CA ASN A 907 -3.27 11.18 -9.11
C ASN A 907 -3.62 12.25 -8.05
N LEU A 908 -2.64 12.69 -7.24
CA LEU A 908 -2.84 13.77 -6.28
C LEU A 908 -3.32 15.09 -6.92
N LEU A 909 -3.01 15.33 -8.20
CA LEU A 909 -3.45 16.52 -8.92
C LEU A 909 -4.92 16.45 -9.40
N GLU A 910 -5.54 15.28 -9.39
CA GLU A 910 -6.93 15.11 -9.77
C GLU A 910 -7.89 15.68 -8.69
N PRO A 911 -9.09 16.16 -9.06
CA PRO A 911 -9.98 16.86 -8.13
C PRO A 911 -10.32 16.08 -6.85
N GLY A 912 -9.88 16.59 -5.70
CA GLY A 912 -10.16 16.01 -4.38
C GLY A 912 -9.23 14.89 -3.92
N MET A 913 -8.30 14.42 -4.76
CA MET A 913 -7.43 13.28 -4.43
C MET A 913 -6.39 13.62 -3.37
N ALA A 914 -5.72 14.76 -3.48
CA ALA A 914 -4.82 15.28 -2.43
C ALA A 914 -5.50 15.38 -1.05
N ILE A 915 -6.73 15.91 -1.00
CA ILE A 915 -7.49 16.06 0.24
C ILE A 915 -7.88 14.69 0.81
N SER A 916 -8.28 13.75 -0.06
CA SER A 916 -8.61 12.37 0.32
C SER A 916 -7.38 11.62 0.87
N ALA A 917 -6.21 11.76 0.25
CA ALA A 917 -4.95 11.17 0.73
C ALA A 917 -4.56 11.69 2.12
N LEU A 918 -4.63 13.02 2.33
CA LEU A 918 -4.36 13.65 3.62
C LEU A 918 -5.38 13.23 4.69
N SER A 919 -6.65 13.13 4.33
CA SER A 919 -7.72 12.68 5.24
C SER A 919 -7.58 11.21 5.62
N ALA A 920 -7.16 10.35 4.69
CA ALA A 920 -6.88 8.94 4.95
C ALA A 920 -5.67 8.76 5.88
N LEU A 921 -4.60 9.56 5.69
CA LEU A 921 -3.45 9.61 6.59
C LEU A 921 -3.84 10.06 8.01
N ASP A 922 -4.56 11.18 8.14
CA ASP A 922 -5.04 11.67 9.45
C ASP A 922 -5.95 10.65 10.14
N LYS A 923 -6.85 9.99 9.38
CA LYS A 923 -7.73 8.93 9.89
C LYS A 923 -6.93 7.73 10.40
N TYR A 924 -5.95 7.26 9.64
CA TYR A 924 -5.07 6.15 10.06
C TYR A 924 -4.34 6.47 11.37
N PHE A 925 -3.77 7.67 11.50
CA PHE A 925 -3.11 8.10 12.75
C PHE A 925 -4.11 8.25 13.91
N GLN A 926 -5.30 8.80 13.64
CA GLN A 926 -6.37 8.95 14.63
C GLN A 926 -6.86 7.59 15.17
N GLU A 927 -6.95 6.56 14.32
CA GLU A 927 -7.33 5.20 14.70
C GLU A 927 -6.23 4.46 15.47
N LYS A 928 -4.95 4.70 15.15
CA LYS A 928 -3.81 4.00 15.77
C LYS A 928 -3.33 4.65 17.07
N THR A 929 -3.34 5.97 17.17
CA THR A 929 -2.76 6.74 18.29
C THR A 929 -3.79 7.48 19.13
N GLY A 930 -5.04 7.60 18.65
CA GLY A 930 -6.05 8.47 19.25
C GLY A 930 -5.91 9.96 18.91
N ALA A 931 -4.97 10.33 18.02
CA ALA A 931 -4.76 11.70 17.57
C ALA A 931 -4.38 11.78 16.08
N LYS A 932 -4.69 12.91 15.43
CA LYS A 932 -4.18 13.28 14.10
C LYS A 932 -2.66 13.46 14.10
N LEU A 933 -2.02 13.34 12.94
CA LEU A 933 -0.54 13.39 12.81
C LEU A 933 0.07 14.67 13.42
N GLY A 934 -0.59 15.81 13.25
CA GLY A 934 -0.10 17.11 13.75
C GLY A 934 -0.27 17.36 15.25
N ALA A 935 -1.19 16.68 15.92
CA ALA A 935 -1.54 17.01 17.31
C ALA A 935 -0.46 16.59 18.33
N PRO A 936 0.13 15.38 18.28
CA PRO A 936 1.21 14.98 19.19
C PRO A 936 2.47 15.85 19.11
N TYR A 937 2.78 16.41 17.94
CA TYR A 937 3.89 17.36 17.80
C TYR A 937 3.57 18.74 18.43
N GLN A 938 2.32 19.19 18.37
CA GLN A 938 1.90 20.41 19.08
C GLN A 938 1.92 20.20 20.59
N ASP A 939 1.38 19.07 21.05
CA ASP A 939 1.33 18.72 22.46
C ASP A 939 2.77 18.53 23.02
N LEU A 940 3.71 18.01 22.23
CA LEU A 940 5.14 17.96 22.57
C LEU A 940 5.73 19.35 22.84
N VAL A 941 5.54 20.32 21.94
CA VAL A 941 6.05 21.70 22.13
C VAL A 941 5.40 22.32 23.37
N ASN A 942 4.06 22.23 23.46
CA ASN A 942 3.27 22.79 24.56
C ASN A 942 3.63 22.20 25.93
N GLU A 943 3.96 20.91 26.01
CA GLU A 943 4.40 20.27 27.25
C GLU A 943 5.87 20.56 27.58
N CYS A 944 6.76 20.72 26.60
CA CYS A 944 8.19 20.93 26.85
C CYS A 944 8.50 22.33 27.36
N VAL A 945 7.87 23.39 26.83
CA VAL A 945 8.18 24.79 27.19
C VAL A 945 7.96 25.07 28.70
N PRO A 946 6.83 24.71 29.34
CA PRO A 946 6.65 24.87 30.79
C PRO A 946 7.63 24.02 31.61
N LYS A 947 7.95 22.80 31.17
CA LYS A 947 8.88 21.89 31.86
C LYS A 947 10.30 22.45 31.96
N VAL A 948 10.70 23.40 31.10
CA VAL A 948 11.97 24.14 31.23
C VAL A 948 11.98 24.98 32.52
N HIS A 949 10.88 25.64 32.86
CA HIS A 949 10.72 26.37 34.13
C HIS A 949 10.63 25.42 35.33
N GLU A 950 9.88 24.33 35.22
CA GLU A 950 9.77 23.32 36.29
C GLU A 950 11.14 22.69 36.60
N SER A 951 11.93 22.34 35.58
CA SER A 951 13.28 21.77 35.77
C SER A 951 14.21 22.73 36.50
N PHE A 952 14.06 24.04 36.29
CA PHE A 952 14.77 25.06 37.05
C PHE A 952 14.27 25.18 38.49
N ALA A 953 12.96 25.19 38.71
CA ALA A 953 12.36 25.23 40.04
C ALA A 953 12.81 24.01 40.88
N GLN A 954 12.76 22.81 40.30
CA GLN A 954 13.24 21.58 40.93
C GLN A 954 14.73 21.66 41.26
N ARG A 955 15.60 22.04 40.31
CA ARG A 955 17.05 22.19 40.58
C ARG A 955 17.38 23.28 41.60
N LYS A 956 16.51 24.28 41.76
CA LYS A 956 16.61 25.31 42.81
C LYS A 956 16.20 24.75 44.18
N MET A 957 15.18 23.88 44.23
CA MET A 957 14.82 23.12 45.42
C MET A 957 15.91 22.10 45.79
N ASP A 958 16.37 21.27 44.85
CA ASP A 958 17.43 20.27 45.07
C ASP A 958 18.74 20.93 45.56
N ALA A 959 19.08 22.11 45.05
CA ALA A 959 20.24 22.88 45.51
C ALA A 959 20.08 23.47 46.93
N ASN A 960 18.84 23.75 47.36
CA ASN A 960 18.54 24.16 48.74
C ASN A 960 18.45 22.94 49.68
N VAL A 961 17.98 21.79 49.20
CA VAL A 961 17.97 20.53 49.97
C VAL A 961 19.40 20.01 50.13
N ALA A 962 20.26 20.13 49.12
CA ALA A 962 21.67 19.73 49.19
C ALA A 962 22.52 20.52 50.21
N SER A 963 22.03 21.63 50.78
CA SER A 963 22.68 22.27 51.95
C SER A 963 22.28 21.62 53.29
N THR A 964 21.41 20.61 53.29
CA THR A 964 20.88 19.96 54.50
C THR A 964 20.66 18.46 54.29
N ALA A 965 21.59 17.67 54.85
CA ALA A 965 21.62 16.21 54.94
C ALA A 965 22.20 15.42 53.73
N TYR A 966 23.17 14.57 54.04
CA TYR A 966 23.64 13.46 53.21
C TYR A 966 22.61 12.32 53.22
N ILE A 967 22.15 11.85 52.05
CA ILE A 967 21.53 10.51 51.90
C ILE A 967 22.10 9.82 50.64
N VAL A 968 22.26 8.50 50.75
CA VAL A 968 22.90 7.58 49.79
C VAL A 968 22.12 7.46 48.48
N PRO A 969 22.76 7.42 47.29
CA PRO A 969 22.06 7.25 46.03
C PRO A 969 21.52 5.83 45.84
N SER A 970 20.21 5.72 45.56
CA SER A 970 19.57 4.50 45.07
C SER A 970 19.80 4.32 43.57
N ALA A 971 19.77 3.07 43.08
CA ALA A 971 19.99 2.75 41.66
C ALA A 971 18.86 3.31 40.76
N PRO A 972 19.15 3.64 39.49
CA PRO A 972 18.14 4.14 38.56
C PRO A 972 17.17 3.03 38.14
N GLU A 973 15.87 3.25 38.36
CA GLU A 973 14.82 2.40 37.81
C GLU A 973 14.75 2.52 36.28
N SER A 974 14.51 1.38 35.62
CA SER A 974 14.32 1.31 34.18
C SER A 974 12.95 1.87 33.78
N SER A 975 12.94 2.76 32.78
CA SER A 975 11.71 3.28 32.20
C SER A 975 10.89 2.15 31.55
N THR A 976 9.70 1.90 32.07
CA THR A 976 8.73 0.97 31.49
C THR A 976 8.13 1.52 30.19
N PRO A 977 7.88 0.66 29.16
CA PRO A 977 7.22 1.08 27.93
C PRO A 977 5.76 1.50 28.21
N ARG A 978 5.30 2.56 27.54
CA ARG A 978 4.04 3.25 27.82
C ARG A 978 2.82 2.55 27.20
N ILE A 979 2.57 1.29 27.58
CA ILE A 979 1.28 0.61 27.34
C ILE A 979 0.76 0.02 28.65
N GLN A 980 -0.06 0.81 29.35
CA GLN A 980 -1.13 0.30 30.22
C GLN A 980 -2.13 1.42 30.56
N GLN A 981 -3.39 1.17 30.19
CA GLN A 981 -4.61 1.93 30.47
C GLN A 981 -4.74 3.36 29.89
N PRO A 982 -5.92 3.70 29.33
CA PRO A 982 -6.24 5.07 28.98
C PRO A 982 -6.48 5.88 30.27
N LYS A 983 -5.53 6.75 30.63
CA LYS A 983 -5.83 7.80 31.61
C LYS A 983 -6.86 8.74 31.01
N GLN A 984 -8.10 8.70 31.53
CA GLN A 984 -8.96 9.87 31.54
C GLN A 984 -8.24 10.99 32.30
N LYS A 985 -7.47 11.81 31.60
CA LYS A 985 -7.30 13.21 32.01
C LYS A 985 -8.64 13.89 31.76
N GLU A 986 -9.12 14.67 32.73
CA GLU A 986 -10.25 15.56 32.50
C GLU A 986 -10.01 16.43 31.27
N LYS A 987 -11.04 16.65 30.46
CA LYS A 987 -11.00 17.58 29.33
C LYS A 987 -10.85 19.02 29.86
N THR A 988 -9.61 19.46 30.02
CA THR A 988 -9.24 20.88 30.22
C THR A 988 -8.76 21.57 28.94
N ARG A 989 -8.74 20.85 27.80
CA ARG A 989 -8.45 21.42 26.47
C ARG A 989 -9.74 22.01 25.88
N PRO A 990 -9.71 23.24 25.30
CA PRO A 990 -10.71 23.65 24.31
C PRO A 990 -10.65 22.69 23.11
N ASP A 991 -11.81 22.25 22.59
CA ASP A 991 -11.89 21.40 21.38
C ASP A 991 -11.54 22.22 20.12
N GLY A 992 -10.25 22.58 19.99
CA GLY A 992 -9.69 23.38 18.90
C GLY A 992 -8.64 22.62 18.06
N PRO A 993 -8.59 22.87 16.73
CA PRO A 993 -7.71 22.16 15.80
C PRO A 993 -6.23 22.50 16.03
N SER A 994 -5.33 21.63 15.55
CA SER A 994 -3.88 21.87 15.63
C SER A 994 -3.43 22.86 14.55
N ILE A 995 -2.43 23.70 14.85
CA ILE A 995 -1.75 24.51 13.83
C ILE A 995 -0.88 23.65 12.88
N TYR A 996 -0.62 22.39 13.26
CA TYR A 996 0.03 21.39 12.41
C TYR A 996 -0.96 20.39 11.78
N ASP A 997 -2.28 20.64 11.83
CA ASP A 997 -3.25 19.79 11.14
C ASP A 997 -3.04 19.86 9.63
N VAL A 998 -2.88 18.68 9.00
CA VAL A 998 -2.55 18.56 7.57
C VAL A 998 -3.77 18.41 6.67
N THR A 999 -4.96 18.21 7.25
CA THR A 999 -6.25 18.22 6.54
C THR A 999 -6.82 19.64 6.52
N PRO A 1000 -7.31 20.18 5.37
CA PRO A 1000 -7.93 21.50 5.30
C PRO A 1000 -9.04 21.72 6.34
N GLN A 1001 -8.91 22.79 7.13
CA GLN A 1001 -9.99 23.24 8.01
C GLN A 1001 -11.11 23.89 7.21
N SER A 1002 -12.34 23.89 7.75
CA SER A 1002 -13.49 24.51 7.09
C SER A 1002 -13.23 25.99 6.75
N PRO A 1003 -13.70 26.50 5.59
CA PRO A 1003 -13.36 27.85 5.09
C PRO A 1003 -13.80 28.98 6.03
N THR A 1004 -14.67 28.70 7.00
CA THR A 1004 -15.05 29.60 8.09
C THR A 1004 -13.88 30.02 8.99
N VAL A 1005 -12.86 29.16 9.19
CA VAL A 1005 -11.70 29.47 10.05
C VAL A 1005 -10.67 30.35 9.33
N VAL A 1006 -10.49 30.17 8.03
CA VAL A 1006 -9.55 30.96 7.19
C VAL A 1006 -9.96 32.45 7.17
N LYS A 1007 -11.26 32.75 7.27
CA LYS A 1007 -11.77 34.13 7.40
C LYS A 1007 -11.40 34.79 8.73
N THR A 1008 -11.07 34.03 9.77
CA THR A 1008 -10.83 34.55 11.14
C THR A 1008 -9.37 34.92 11.39
N LEU A 1009 -8.43 34.37 10.61
CA LEU A 1009 -6.99 34.63 10.77
C LEU A 1009 -6.48 35.87 10.02
N ILE A 1010 -7.22 36.36 9.02
CA ILE A 1010 -6.91 37.66 8.38
C ILE A 1010 -7.48 38.78 9.25
N LYS A 1011 -6.69 39.26 10.22
CA LYS A 1011 -6.87 40.63 10.70
C LYS A 1011 -6.76 41.55 9.48
N GLN A 1012 -7.80 42.33 9.21
CA GLN A 1012 -7.78 43.33 8.14
C GLN A 1012 -6.84 44.48 8.53
N THR A 1013 -5.55 44.30 8.27
CA THR A 1013 -4.58 45.40 8.21
C THR A 1013 -5.04 46.35 7.09
N PRO A 1014 -5.03 47.69 7.29
CA PRO A 1014 -5.44 48.64 6.27
C PRO A 1014 -4.70 48.41 4.95
N GLN A 1015 -5.46 48.21 3.87
CA GLN A 1015 -4.91 47.82 2.57
C GLN A 1015 -4.21 49.01 1.90
N GLN A 1016 -2.91 49.20 2.22
CA GLN A 1016 -2.05 50.18 1.56
C GLN A 1016 -1.95 49.85 0.07
N THR A 1017 -2.44 50.74 -0.79
CA THR A 1017 -2.37 50.58 -2.25
C THR A 1017 -1.14 51.28 -2.82
N PHE A 1018 -0.36 50.56 -3.63
CA PHE A 1018 0.83 51.11 -4.30
C PHE A 1018 0.49 51.45 -5.76
N LYS A 1019 0.80 52.68 -6.17
CA LYS A 1019 0.85 53.03 -7.59
C LYS A 1019 2.22 52.61 -8.13
N VAL A 1020 2.24 51.75 -9.15
CA VAL A 1020 3.46 51.16 -9.71
C VAL A 1020 3.47 51.17 -11.23
N LYS A 1021 4.65 51.01 -11.85
CA LYS A 1021 4.81 50.93 -13.31
C LYS A 1021 4.10 49.69 -13.86
N ALA A 1022 3.71 49.72 -15.14
CA ALA A 1022 3.14 48.58 -15.88
C ALA A 1022 3.89 47.24 -15.64
N SER A 1023 5.22 47.25 -15.71
CA SER A 1023 6.08 46.08 -15.51
C SER A 1023 6.03 45.51 -14.09
N THR A 1024 5.97 46.41 -13.09
CA THR A 1024 5.83 46.08 -11.67
C THR A 1024 4.45 45.49 -11.38
N LEU A 1025 3.40 46.08 -11.96
CA LEU A 1025 2.03 45.57 -11.87
C LEU A 1025 1.89 44.19 -12.50
N ALA A 1026 2.41 44.00 -13.72
CA ALA A 1026 2.42 42.69 -14.39
C ALA A 1026 3.15 41.62 -13.56
N THR A 1027 4.29 41.98 -12.95
CA THR A 1027 5.07 41.10 -12.07
C THR A 1027 4.26 40.63 -10.85
N PHE A 1028 3.66 41.56 -10.12
CA PHE A 1028 2.84 41.21 -8.94
C PHE A 1028 1.50 40.55 -9.31
N SER A 1029 0.90 40.90 -10.44
CA SER A 1029 -0.35 40.26 -10.92
C SER A 1029 -0.12 38.78 -11.24
N THR A 1030 0.97 38.45 -11.97
CA THR A 1030 1.34 37.06 -12.26
C THR A 1030 1.69 36.29 -10.98
N LEU A 1031 2.42 36.93 -10.04
CA LEU A 1031 2.83 36.31 -8.78
C LEU A 1031 1.65 36.05 -7.81
N LEU A 1032 0.71 36.99 -7.73
CA LEU A 1032 -0.40 36.97 -6.76
C LEU A 1032 -1.71 36.37 -7.31
N SER A 1033 -1.75 36.04 -8.61
CA SER A 1033 -2.92 35.47 -9.30
C SER A 1033 -3.55 34.29 -8.57
N ARG A 1034 -4.84 34.39 -8.23
CA ARG A 1034 -5.57 33.31 -7.52
C ARG A 1034 -5.92 32.08 -8.37
N THR A 1035 -5.75 32.12 -9.69
CA THR A 1035 -6.05 30.99 -10.57
C THR A 1035 -4.84 30.10 -10.80
N SER A 1036 -4.88 28.86 -10.30
CA SER A 1036 -3.79 27.88 -10.41
C SER A 1036 -3.44 27.47 -11.85
N ALA A 1037 -4.40 27.54 -12.78
CA ALA A 1037 -4.24 27.09 -14.16
C ALA A 1037 -3.51 28.10 -15.09
N ALA A 1038 -3.18 29.31 -14.63
CA ALA A 1038 -2.74 30.43 -15.46
C ALA A 1038 -1.47 31.16 -14.95
N ARG A 1039 -0.67 30.51 -14.10
CA ARG A 1039 0.56 31.11 -13.55
C ARG A 1039 1.76 30.88 -14.47
N GLY A 1040 2.06 31.86 -15.33
CA GLY A 1040 3.32 31.93 -16.08
C GLY A 1040 4.55 32.15 -15.19
N SER A 1041 5.75 32.14 -15.76
CA SER A 1041 6.99 32.37 -15.01
C SER A 1041 7.19 33.86 -14.67
N VAL A 1042 7.82 34.14 -13.52
CA VAL A 1042 8.20 35.50 -13.10
C VAL A 1042 9.72 35.57 -12.97
N PRO A 1043 10.45 36.24 -13.87
CA PRO A 1043 11.89 36.38 -13.75
C PRO A 1043 12.31 36.94 -12.38
N TRP A 1044 13.26 36.30 -11.71
CA TRP A 1044 13.76 36.73 -10.40
C TRP A 1044 14.25 38.18 -10.44
N ALA A 1045 14.91 38.57 -11.54
CA ALA A 1045 15.31 39.96 -11.77
C ALA A 1045 14.10 40.90 -11.75
N ALA A 1046 13.04 40.58 -12.50
CA ALA A 1046 11.79 41.36 -12.52
C ALA A 1046 11.12 41.43 -11.14
N PHE A 1047 11.09 40.32 -10.39
CA PHE A 1047 10.63 40.32 -9.00
C PHE A 1047 11.46 41.23 -8.09
N THR A 1048 12.79 41.17 -8.16
CA THR A 1048 13.64 42.08 -7.37
C THR A 1048 13.47 43.55 -7.77
N THR A 1049 13.35 43.85 -9.07
CA THR A 1049 13.03 45.20 -9.54
C THR A 1049 11.66 45.65 -9.02
N ALA A 1050 10.65 44.78 -9.05
CA ALA A 1050 9.30 45.11 -8.58
C ALA A 1050 9.25 45.37 -7.07
N MET A 1051 10.00 44.62 -6.26
CA MET A 1051 10.16 44.87 -4.82
C MET A 1051 10.88 46.20 -4.56
N ALA A 1052 11.93 46.52 -5.33
CA ALA A 1052 12.66 47.78 -5.21
C ALA A 1052 11.82 48.99 -5.67
N ASP A 1053 11.00 48.83 -6.72
CA ASP A 1053 10.06 49.86 -7.20
C ASP A 1053 9.03 50.27 -6.13
N VAL A 1054 8.70 49.38 -5.20
CA VAL A 1054 7.83 49.66 -4.03
C VAL A 1054 8.61 49.95 -2.74
N GLY A 1055 9.89 50.29 -2.88
CA GLY A 1055 10.73 50.89 -1.83
C GLY A 1055 11.54 49.90 -0.99
N PHE A 1056 11.56 48.60 -1.29
CA PHE A 1056 12.33 47.65 -0.48
C PHE A 1056 13.84 47.76 -0.72
N ALA A 1057 14.61 47.77 0.37
CA ALA A 1057 16.03 47.49 0.32
C ALA A 1057 16.26 45.97 0.21
N ILE A 1058 17.05 45.55 -0.78
CA ILE A 1058 17.29 44.14 -1.08
C ILE A 1058 18.71 43.78 -0.65
N HIS A 1059 18.82 42.92 0.36
CA HIS A 1059 20.10 42.47 0.89
C HIS A 1059 20.32 40.99 0.56
N PRO A 1060 21.30 40.63 -0.27
CA PRO A 1060 21.74 39.24 -0.34
C PRO A 1060 22.21 38.78 1.04
N LYS A 1061 22.03 37.49 1.30
CA LYS A 1061 22.62 36.70 2.38
C LYS A 1061 23.43 35.57 1.73
N ILE A 1062 24.02 34.67 2.52
CA ILE A 1062 24.85 33.58 1.98
C ILE A 1062 24.06 32.73 0.97
N GLY A 1063 24.66 32.45 -0.18
CA GLY A 1063 24.06 31.65 -1.23
C GLY A 1063 22.93 32.37 -1.96
N SER A 1064 21.84 31.65 -2.20
CA SER A 1064 20.66 32.17 -2.91
C SER A 1064 19.61 32.79 -1.98
N ILE A 1065 19.99 33.16 -0.75
CA ILE A 1065 19.09 33.75 0.25
C ILE A 1065 19.09 35.27 0.11
N PHE A 1066 17.93 35.90 0.08
CA PHE A 1066 17.76 37.36 -0.01
C PHE A 1066 16.77 37.84 1.04
N THR A 1067 17.15 38.87 1.80
CA THR A 1067 16.28 39.57 2.74
C THR A 1067 15.83 40.90 2.11
N PHE A 1068 14.52 41.05 1.99
CA PHE A 1068 13.83 42.26 1.54
C PHE A 1068 13.42 43.04 2.80
N VAL A 1069 13.97 44.23 3.00
CA VAL A 1069 13.66 45.11 4.12
C VAL A 1069 12.70 46.20 3.62
N PRO A 1070 11.51 46.36 4.23
CA PRO A 1070 10.54 47.38 3.82
C PRO A 1070 11.05 48.80 4.12
N PRO A 1071 10.57 49.82 3.37
CA PRO A 1071 10.83 51.23 3.66
C PRO A 1071 10.15 51.66 4.98
N GLU A 1072 10.66 52.72 5.62
CA GLU A 1072 10.17 53.19 6.92
C GLU A 1072 8.70 53.64 6.86
N GLU A 1073 8.24 54.11 5.70
CA GLU A 1073 6.88 54.58 5.44
C GLU A 1073 5.86 53.46 5.18
N MET A 1074 6.29 52.19 5.21
CA MET A 1074 5.39 51.04 5.04
C MET A 1074 4.61 50.71 6.31
N SER A 1075 3.33 50.40 6.16
CA SER A 1075 2.43 50.02 7.27
C SER A 1075 2.87 48.77 8.05
N VAL A 1076 3.75 47.93 7.49
CA VAL A 1076 4.37 46.78 8.17
C VAL A 1076 5.88 46.78 7.94
N GLN A 1077 6.64 47.13 8.97
CA GLN A 1077 8.11 47.21 8.94
C GLN A 1077 8.82 45.85 9.19
N ARG A 1078 8.25 44.73 8.72
CA ARG A 1078 8.86 43.39 8.88
C ARG A 1078 9.70 43.00 7.66
N PRO A 1079 10.97 42.61 7.81
CA PRO A 1079 11.75 42.04 6.71
C PRO A 1079 11.19 40.69 6.23
N LEU A 1080 11.33 40.39 4.94
CA LEU A 1080 10.97 39.10 4.35
C LEU A 1080 12.22 38.43 3.77
N THR A 1081 12.54 37.21 4.18
CA THR A 1081 13.69 36.45 3.63
C THR A 1081 13.22 35.32 2.71
N LEU A 1082 13.66 35.32 1.45
CA LEU A 1082 13.30 34.36 0.39
C LEU A 1082 14.53 33.70 -0.24
N HIS A 1083 14.37 32.49 -0.77
CA HIS A 1083 15.37 31.84 -1.61
C HIS A 1083 15.13 32.17 -3.08
N ARG A 1084 16.05 32.89 -3.72
CA ARG A 1084 16.13 33.05 -5.18
C ARG A 1084 16.00 31.67 -5.85
N PRO A 1085 15.19 31.53 -6.91
CA PRO A 1085 15.04 30.27 -7.64
C PRO A 1085 16.37 29.71 -8.16
N HIS A 1086 16.37 28.39 -8.41
CA HIS A 1086 17.48 27.70 -9.05
C HIS A 1086 17.72 28.23 -10.47
N HIS A 1087 16.63 28.39 -11.23
CA HIS A 1087 16.61 28.99 -12.56
C HIS A 1087 16.45 30.52 -12.49
N ALA A 1088 16.49 31.18 -13.65
CA ALA A 1088 16.31 32.63 -13.74
C ALA A 1088 14.94 33.11 -13.25
N ASP A 1089 13.92 32.23 -13.30
CA ASP A 1089 12.53 32.56 -13.03
C ASP A 1089 11.97 31.84 -11.80
N ILE A 1090 11.02 32.51 -11.14
CA ILE A 1090 10.13 31.95 -10.12
C ILE A 1090 8.97 31.31 -10.90
N GLU A 1091 8.79 30.00 -10.75
CA GLU A 1091 7.81 29.23 -11.51
C GLU A 1091 7.20 28.10 -10.67
N GLY A 1092 6.11 27.49 -11.16
CA GLY A 1092 5.47 26.33 -10.55
C GLY A 1092 5.10 26.52 -9.06
N PRO A 1093 5.35 25.53 -8.19
CA PRO A 1093 5.07 25.61 -6.76
C PRO A 1093 5.72 26.80 -6.03
N LEU A 1094 6.85 27.32 -6.52
CA LEU A 1094 7.58 28.41 -5.86
C LEU A 1094 6.79 29.73 -5.91
N LEU A 1095 5.99 29.97 -6.96
CA LEU A 1095 5.08 31.11 -7.06
C LEU A 1095 4.02 31.09 -5.94
N LEU A 1096 3.51 29.91 -5.58
CA LEU A 1096 2.53 29.76 -4.49
C LEU A 1096 3.16 30.07 -3.13
N VAL A 1097 4.39 29.61 -2.90
CA VAL A 1097 5.18 29.92 -1.69
C VAL A 1097 5.39 31.43 -1.54
N TYR A 1098 5.86 32.10 -2.59
CA TYR A 1098 6.12 33.54 -2.57
C TYR A 1098 4.84 34.36 -2.37
N SER A 1099 3.78 34.01 -3.12
CA SER A 1099 2.46 34.65 -3.05
C SER A 1099 1.89 34.65 -1.64
N ARG A 1100 1.88 33.49 -0.96
CA ARG A 1100 1.35 33.40 0.41
C ARG A 1100 2.19 34.17 1.43
N ARG A 1101 3.52 34.18 1.32
CA ARG A 1101 4.37 34.92 2.26
C ARG A 1101 4.20 36.43 2.12
N LEU A 1102 4.08 36.96 0.90
CA LEU A 1102 3.75 38.37 0.67
C LEU A 1102 2.35 38.72 1.22
N MET A 1103 1.36 37.86 1.00
CA MET A 1103 0.01 38.03 1.54
C MET A 1103 -0.02 38.00 3.08
N ARG A 1104 0.73 37.09 3.73
CA ARG A 1104 0.75 36.94 5.20
C ARG A 1104 1.54 38.05 5.90
N VAL A 1105 2.69 38.44 5.35
CA VAL A 1105 3.55 39.47 5.98
C VAL A 1105 3.00 40.88 5.73
N TYR A 1106 2.56 41.21 4.51
CA TYR A 1106 2.19 42.57 4.14
C TYR A 1106 0.70 42.76 3.80
N GLY A 1107 -0.13 41.70 3.83
CA GLY A 1107 -1.53 41.78 3.41
C GLY A 1107 -1.72 41.87 1.89
N TRP A 1108 -0.68 41.64 1.10
CA TRP A 1108 -0.68 41.90 -0.34
C TRP A 1108 -1.55 40.93 -1.15
N SER A 1109 -2.26 41.48 -2.14
CA SER A 1109 -3.10 40.75 -3.10
C SER A 1109 -3.04 41.44 -4.48
N GLU A 1110 -3.71 40.88 -5.49
CA GLU A 1110 -3.84 41.52 -6.81
C GLU A 1110 -4.36 42.97 -6.70
N ALA A 1111 -5.30 43.23 -5.77
CA ALA A 1111 -5.88 44.56 -5.53
C ALA A 1111 -4.98 45.53 -4.74
N THR A 1112 -3.75 45.13 -4.37
CA THR A 1112 -2.77 45.99 -3.66
C THR A 1112 -2.03 46.92 -4.62
N PHE A 1113 -1.94 46.57 -5.90
CA PHE A 1113 -1.14 47.29 -6.90
C PHE A 1113 -2.05 47.89 -7.97
N MET A 1114 -1.80 49.15 -8.31
CA MET A 1114 -2.47 49.84 -9.41
C MET A 1114 -1.42 50.47 -10.33
N GLU A 1115 -1.74 50.60 -11.61
CA GLU A 1115 -0.85 51.27 -12.56
C GLU A 1115 -0.77 52.78 -12.26
N THR A 1116 0.41 53.38 -12.40
CA THR A 1116 0.69 54.82 -12.22
C THR A 1116 0.08 55.67 -13.33
#